data_AF-A0A1A0TLG5-F1
#
_entry.id   AF-A0A1A0TLG5-F1
#
_cell.length_a   1.000
_cell.length_b   1.000
_cell.length_c   1.000
_cell.angle_alpha   90.00
_cell.angle_beta   90.00
_cell.angle_gamma   90.00
#
_symmetry.space_group_name_H-M   'P 1'
#
loop_
_entity.id
_entity.type
_entity.pdbx_description
1 polymer ?
#
loop_
_entity_poly.entity_id
_entity_poly.type
_entity_poly.pdbx_seq_one_letter_code
_entity_poly.pdbx_strand_id
1 'polypeptide(L)'
;MSDKDSSKNSFDARDTLEVGDKSYEIYRLDAVPGTEKLPYSLKVLAENLLRTEDGTNITKDHIEAIANWDPQADPSVEIQFTPARVIMQDFTGVPCIVDLATMREAVGDLGGDPQKVNPLAPADLVIDHSVIADLFGTANAFERNVEIEYERNGERYQFLRWGQGAFDDFKVVPPGTGIVHQVNIEYLASVVMARSDAEGNTVAYPDTCVGTDSHTTMENGLGVLGWGVGGIEAEAAMLGQPVSMLIPRVVGFKLRGERRPGVTATDVVLTVTEMLRKHGVVGKFVEFYGEGVAEVPLANRATLGNMSPEFGSTAAIFPIDEVTIDYLRMTGRTDDQLALVEAYAKAQGMWHDPSREPKFSEYLELDLADVVPSIAGPKRPQDRIALDDAKSAFRKDIHNYVGGEDASEKPEEKSKLDEAVDESFPGSDPAVLSFSDDGEEGGKSAEAPLYSAANDAEGRPTNPVTVKSDERGEFVIDHGAVVIAAITSCTNTSNPEVMIGAALLAKNAVDKGLTSKPWVKTTMAPGSQVVTDYYDKAGLWPYLEKLGFFLVGYGCTTCIGNSGPLPEEISKAVNDNDLAVTAVLSGNRNFEGRINPDVKMNYLASPPLVIAYALAGSMDFDFDSNPLGTDNDGNDVFLKDIWPSQQDINETIANAINTEMFKKNYADVFKGDDRWRNLPTPSGDTFEWAEDSTYVRKPPYFDGMPAEPEAVSDITGARVLALLGDSVTTDHISPAGSIKPGTPAAQYLESHGVEKKDYNSYGSRRGNHEVMIRGTFANIRLKNQLLDDVSGGYTRDFTQDDAPQAFIYDAAQNYAEKNIPLVVLGGKEYGSGSSRDWAAKGTSLLGVRAVITESFERIHRSNLIGMGVIPLQFPEGESAASLKLDGTETFDITGIEELNEGRTPSTVHVTATKPGGEKVEFDAVVRIDTPGEADYYRNGGILQYVLRNMLKSK
;
A
#
# COMPACT_ATOMS: atom_id res chain seq x y z
N MET A 1 10.42 38.00 -7.76
CA MET A 1 11.36 37.37 -8.72
C MET A 1 12.77 37.69 -8.27
N SER A 2 13.36 36.83 -7.43
CA SER A 2 14.66 37.02 -6.77
C SER A 2 15.58 35.84 -7.07
N ASP A 3 16.89 36.02 -6.90
CA ASP A 3 18.02 35.07 -6.97
C ASP A 3 17.89 33.75 -6.13
N LYS A 4 16.70 33.15 -6.05
CA LYS A 4 16.39 31.96 -5.23
C LYS A 4 16.24 30.66 -6.03
N ASP A 5 16.06 30.73 -7.34
CA ASP A 5 15.79 29.52 -8.15
C ASP A 5 17.05 28.85 -8.71
N SER A 6 18.24 29.41 -8.48
CA SER A 6 19.51 28.81 -8.87
C SER A 6 20.34 28.38 -7.65
N SER A 7 20.89 27.15 -7.73
CA SER A 7 21.78 26.58 -6.73
C SER A 7 22.90 27.55 -6.35
N LYS A 8 23.22 27.65 -5.06
CA LYS A 8 24.41 28.39 -4.59
C LYS A 8 25.72 27.81 -5.14
N ASN A 9 25.73 26.54 -5.54
CA ASN A 9 26.85 25.86 -6.18
C ASN A 9 28.16 26.03 -5.38
N SER A 10 28.11 25.85 -4.05
CA SER A 10 29.23 26.13 -3.13
C SER A 10 30.49 25.25 -3.32
N PHE A 11 30.43 24.28 -4.23
CA PHE A 11 31.50 23.37 -4.60
C PHE A 11 31.98 23.53 -6.05
N ASP A 12 31.50 24.54 -6.79
CA ASP A 12 31.78 24.71 -8.22
C ASP A 12 31.48 23.43 -9.03
N ALA A 13 30.38 22.76 -8.69
CA ALA A 13 29.99 21.45 -9.24
C ALA A 13 29.24 21.53 -10.57
N ARG A 14 28.75 22.70 -10.97
CA ARG A 14 28.06 22.92 -12.25
C ARG A 14 29.00 22.63 -13.43
N ASP A 15 28.58 21.73 -14.31
CA ASP A 15 29.31 21.32 -15.51
C ASP A 15 28.36 21.01 -16.68
N THR A 16 28.91 20.77 -17.87
CA THR A 16 28.17 20.43 -19.08
C THR A 16 28.38 18.96 -19.47
N LEU A 17 27.28 18.22 -19.61
CA LEU A 17 27.24 16.88 -20.15
C LEU A 17 26.77 16.89 -21.62
N GLU A 18 27.65 16.48 -22.52
CA GLU A 18 27.33 16.31 -23.94
C GLU A 18 26.83 14.89 -24.22
N VAL A 19 25.64 14.76 -24.80
CA VAL A 19 25.00 13.50 -25.19
C VAL A 19 24.52 13.61 -26.62
N GLY A 20 25.30 13.06 -27.56
CA GLY A 20 25.05 13.24 -28.99
C GLY A 20 25.19 14.71 -29.38
N ASP A 21 24.14 15.28 -29.96
CA ASP A 21 24.07 16.70 -30.36
C ASP A 21 23.43 17.61 -29.28
N LYS A 22 23.12 17.06 -28.10
CA LYS A 22 22.46 17.78 -27.00
C LYS A 22 23.42 18.01 -25.84
N SER A 23 23.32 19.19 -25.24
CA SER A 23 24.06 19.61 -24.07
C SER A 23 23.12 19.77 -22.88
N TYR A 24 23.53 19.24 -21.73
CA TYR A 24 22.78 19.31 -20.48
C TYR A 24 23.66 19.91 -19.38
N GLU A 25 23.12 20.81 -18.58
CA GLU A 25 23.77 21.22 -17.33
C GLU A 25 23.62 20.12 -16.28
N ILE A 26 24.70 19.77 -15.58
CA ILE A 26 24.69 18.80 -14.49
C ILE A 26 25.45 19.33 -13.27
N TYR A 27 25.15 18.78 -12.09
CA TYR A 27 25.88 19.04 -10.86
C TYR A 27 26.75 17.82 -10.52
N ARG A 28 28.06 17.95 -10.76
CA ARG A 28 29.06 16.88 -10.65
C ARG A 28 29.23 16.40 -9.21
N LEU A 29 28.90 15.13 -8.93
CA LEU A 29 29.14 14.54 -7.62
C LEU A 29 30.62 14.51 -7.25
N ASP A 30 31.50 14.27 -8.22
CA ASP A 30 32.96 14.19 -8.01
C ASP A 30 33.61 15.54 -7.69
N ALA A 31 32.87 16.65 -7.77
CA ALA A 31 33.30 17.94 -7.23
C ALA A 31 33.28 17.98 -5.68
N VAL A 32 32.52 17.09 -5.03
CA VAL A 32 32.41 16.98 -3.57
C VAL A 32 33.22 15.77 -3.09
N PRO A 33 34.36 15.95 -2.41
CA PRO A 33 35.18 14.83 -1.93
C PRO A 33 34.40 13.91 -0.98
N GLY A 34 34.46 12.59 -1.22
CA GLY A 34 33.80 11.58 -0.40
C GLY A 34 32.48 11.06 -0.99
N THR A 35 31.94 11.66 -2.06
CA THR A 35 30.76 11.13 -2.74
C THR A 35 31.07 9.84 -3.51
N GLU A 36 32.31 9.63 -3.91
CA GLU A 36 32.74 8.48 -4.72
C GLU A 36 32.59 7.15 -3.98
N LYS A 37 32.64 7.14 -2.64
CA LYS A 37 32.48 5.95 -1.78
C LYS A 37 31.02 5.61 -1.44
N LEU A 38 30.08 6.54 -1.66
CA LEU A 38 28.69 6.38 -1.23
C LEU A 38 27.99 5.21 -1.95
N PRO A 39 27.06 4.52 -1.27
CA PRO A 39 26.01 3.71 -1.90
C PRO A 39 25.24 4.49 -2.97
N TYR A 40 24.66 3.80 -3.94
CA TYR A 40 23.88 4.40 -5.03
C TYR A 40 22.78 5.32 -4.51
N SER A 41 21.99 4.85 -3.55
CA SER A 41 20.90 5.60 -2.92
C SER A 41 21.35 6.92 -2.29
N LEU A 42 22.50 6.93 -1.61
CA LEU A 42 23.06 8.14 -1.02
C LEU A 42 23.70 9.08 -2.05
N LYS A 43 24.16 8.57 -3.20
CA LYS A 43 24.57 9.43 -4.33
C LYS A 43 23.39 10.20 -4.90
N VAL A 44 22.21 9.58 -4.99
CA VAL A 44 20.99 10.27 -5.45
C VAL A 44 20.62 11.39 -4.48
N LEU A 45 20.68 11.14 -3.16
CA LEU A 45 20.47 12.19 -2.15
C LEU A 45 21.54 13.28 -2.21
N ALA A 46 22.82 12.92 -2.41
CA ALA A 46 23.90 13.89 -2.50
C ALA A 46 23.77 14.80 -3.73
N GLU A 47 23.36 14.25 -4.88
CA GLU A 47 23.07 15.03 -6.09
C GLU A 47 21.93 16.00 -5.83
N ASN A 48 20.87 15.51 -5.17
CA ASN A 48 19.71 16.31 -4.85
C ASN A 48 20.10 17.55 -4.05
N LEU A 49 20.78 17.36 -2.92
CA LEU A 49 21.23 18.45 -2.05
C LEU A 49 22.20 19.41 -2.77
N LEU A 50 23.09 18.88 -3.61
CA LEU A 50 24.05 19.69 -4.35
C LEU A 50 23.37 20.59 -5.38
N ARG A 51 22.37 20.06 -6.10
CA ARG A 51 21.62 20.81 -7.11
C ARG A 51 20.61 21.78 -6.50
N THR A 52 20.06 21.50 -5.31
CA THR A 52 19.03 22.35 -4.69
C THR A 52 19.52 23.19 -3.53
N GLU A 53 20.84 23.40 -3.41
CA GLU A 53 21.45 24.26 -2.39
C GLU A 53 20.88 25.70 -2.43
N ASP A 54 20.13 26.08 -1.41
CA ASP A 54 19.49 27.40 -1.28
C ASP A 54 20.15 28.29 -0.20
N GLY A 55 21.03 27.71 0.62
CA GLY A 55 21.73 28.35 1.74
C GLY A 55 20.87 28.57 2.99
N THR A 56 19.63 28.07 3.01
CA THR A 56 18.71 28.16 4.16
C THR A 56 18.21 26.78 4.58
N ASN A 57 17.45 26.11 3.72
CA ASN A 57 16.96 24.74 3.95
C ASN A 57 18.04 23.71 3.59
N ILE A 58 18.81 23.99 2.54
CA ILE A 58 19.88 23.13 2.03
C ILE A 58 21.17 23.95 2.02
N THR A 59 22.09 23.58 2.91
CA THR A 59 23.34 24.30 3.12
C THR A 59 24.54 23.46 2.66
N LYS A 60 25.69 24.12 2.50
CA LYS A 60 26.97 23.44 2.29
C LYS A 60 27.23 22.34 3.33
N ASP A 61 26.92 22.59 4.59
CA ASP A 61 27.14 21.63 5.69
C ASP A 61 26.29 20.36 5.52
N HIS A 62 25.06 20.48 4.99
CA HIS A 62 24.22 19.30 4.68
C HIS A 62 24.86 18.44 3.58
N ILE A 63 25.44 19.08 2.55
CA ILE A 63 26.14 18.39 1.45
C ILE A 63 27.42 17.72 1.96
N GLU A 64 28.19 18.39 2.82
CA GLU A 64 29.39 17.79 3.43
C GLU A 64 29.03 16.64 4.38
N ALA A 65 27.90 16.72 5.10
CA ALA A 65 27.45 15.66 6.00
C ALA A 65 27.14 14.37 5.24
N ILE A 66 26.46 14.44 4.10
CA ILE A 66 26.18 13.24 3.30
C ILE A 66 27.45 12.70 2.61
N ALA A 67 28.34 13.56 2.11
CA ALA A 67 29.61 13.13 1.53
C ALA A 67 30.52 12.43 2.57
N ASN A 68 30.44 12.87 3.82
CA ASN A 68 31.16 12.29 4.95
C ASN A 68 30.38 11.21 5.72
N TRP A 69 29.30 10.69 5.14
CA TRP A 69 28.47 9.66 5.77
C TRP A 69 29.30 8.50 6.33
N ASP A 70 29.05 8.19 7.61
CA ASP A 70 29.64 7.10 8.34
C ASP A 70 28.61 5.95 8.46
N PRO A 71 28.85 4.78 7.84
CA PRO A 71 27.94 3.64 7.90
C PRO A 71 27.69 3.11 9.31
N GLN A 72 28.58 3.40 10.27
CA GLN A 72 28.49 2.93 11.65
C GLN A 72 27.82 3.92 12.60
N ALA A 73 27.56 5.15 12.15
CA ALA A 73 26.92 6.16 12.98
C ALA A 73 25.39 5.99 13.00
N ASP A 74 24.78 6.35 14.12
CA ASP A 74 23.33 6.47 14.19
C ASP A 74 22.86 7.74 13.45
N PRO A 75 21.73 7.68 12.71
CA PRO A 75 21.15 8.83 12.04
C PRO A 75 20.90 9.99 13.02
N SER A 76 21.55 11.12 12.77
CA SER A 76 21.46 12.30 13.64
C SER A 76 21.45 13.62 12.87
N VAL A 77 21.76 13.60 11.57
CA VAL A 77 21.77 14.79 10.72
C VAL A 77 20.50 14.80 9.88
N GLU A 78 19.74 15.89 9.99
CA GLU A 78 18.60 16.20 9.12
C GLU A 78 19.08 16.76 7.78
N ILE A 79 18.44 16.34 6.71
CA ILE A 79 18.56 16.90 5.37
C ILE A 79 17.17 17.23 4.81
N GLN A 80 17.15 18.15 3.85
CA GLN A 80 15.95 18.60 3.16
C GLN A 80 15.97 18.07 1.72
N PHE A 81 15.12 17.10 1.42
CA PHE A 81 15.07 16.42 0.13
C PHE A 81 14.01 17.06 -0.78
N THR A 82 14.41 17.54 -1.95
CA THR A 82 13.48 18.13 -2.94
C THR A 82 13.14 17.10 -4.00
N PRO A 83 11.96 16.45 -3.97
CA PRO A 83 11.61 15.44 -4.97
C PRO A 83 11.52 16.03 -6.37
N ALA A 84 11.89 15.24 -7.37
CA ALA A 84 11.87 15.66 -8.76
C ALA A 84 10.44 15.75 -9.33
N ARG A 85 9.55 14.88 -8.84
CA ARG A 85 8.12 14.81 -9.18
C ARG A 85 7.28 14.21 -8.05
N VAL A 86 5.98 14.40 -8.12
CA VAL A 86 4.98 13.81 -7.22
C VAL A 86 4.05 12.89 -8.02
N ILE A 87 3.73 11.71 -7.48
CA ILE A 87 2.74 10.80 -8.07
C ILE A 87 1.57 10.55 -7.13
N MET A 88 0.36 10.48 -7.68
CA MET A 88 -0.86 10.30 -6.91
C MET A 88 -1.78 9.26 -7.56
N GLN A 89 -2.69 8.73 -6.76
CA GLN A 89 -3.82 7.91 -7.20
C GLN A 89 -5.13 8.54 -6.72
N ASP A 90 -6.28 8.20 -7.30
CA ASP A 90 -7.52 8.97 -7.10
C ASP A 90 -8.11 8.98 -5.68
N PHE A 91 -7.90 7.97 -4.84
CA PHE A 91 -8.34 7.99 -3.43
C PHE A 91 -7.55 9.00 -2.58
N THR A 92 -6.26 9.21 -2.83
CA THR A 92 -5.44 10.20 -2.10
C THR A 92 -5.26 11.49 -2.86
N GLY A 93 -5.37 11.48 -4.18
CA GLY A 93 -5.25 12.66 -5.01
C GLY A 93 -6.48 13.56 -4.95
N VAL A 94 -7.70 13.01 -4.82
CA VAL A 94 -8.91 13.83 -4.59
C VAL A 94 -8.74 14.73 -3.36
N PRO A 95 -8.41 14.23 -2.15
CA PRO A 95 -8.19 15.13 -1.01
C PRO A 95 -7.02 16.09 -1.23
N CYS A 96 -5.94 15.70 -1.92
CA CYS A 96 -4.87 16.66 -2.24
C CYS A 96 -5.34 17.84 -3.10
N ILE A 97 -6.16 17.58 -4.13
CA ILE A 97 -6.70 18.65 -4.97
C ILE A 97 -7.75 19.47 -4.20
N VAL A 98 -8.52 18.87 -3.29
CA VAL A 98 -9.40 19.59 -2.35
C VAL A 98 -8.60 20.56 -1.48
N ASP A 99 -7.47 20.10 -0.94
CA ASP A 99 -6.63 20.92 -0.07
C ASP A 99 -6.01 22.08 -0.84
N LEU A 100 -5.47 21.84 -2.04
CA LEU A 100 -4.97 22.92 -2.92
C LEU A 100 -6.06 23.93 -3.29
N ALA A 101 -7.28 23.46 -3.62
CA ALA A 101 -8.41 24.34 -3.91
C ALA A 101 -8.80 25.20 -2.70
N THR A 102 -8.76 24.61 -1.51
CA THR A 102 -9.06 25.32 -0.25
C THR A 102 -7.96 26.31 0.12
N MET A 103 -6.70 25.95 -0.10
CA MET A 103 -5.56 26.84 0.08
C MET A 103 -5.63 28.07 -0.84
N ARG A 104 -6.09 27.92 -2.10
CA ARG A 104 -6.33 29.06 -3.00
C ARG A 104 -7.28 30.08 -2.41
N GLU A 105 -8.41 29.62 -1.87
CA GLU A 105 -9.37 30.50 -1.21
C GLU A 105 -8.78 31.15 0.04
N ALA A 106 -8.12 30.38 0.89
CA ALA A 106 -7.51 30.90 2.11
C ALA A 106 -6.41 31.95 1.84
N VAL A 107 -5.59 31.75 0.79
CA VAL A 107 -4.62 32.77 0.33
C VAL A 107 -5.36 34.03 -0.13
N GLY A 108 -6.46 33.89 -0.87
CA GLY A 108 -7.30 35.01 -1.30
C GLY A 108 -7.92 35.78 -0.13
N ASP A 109 -8.48 35.07 0.85
CA ASP A 109 -9.09 35.64 2.06
C ASP A 109 -8.07 36.41 2.92
N LEU A 110 -6.81 35.96 2.92
CA LEU A 110 -5.68 36.63 3.58
C LEU A 110 -5.03 37.73 2.71
N GLY A 111 -5.58 38.03 1.53
CA GLY A 111 -5.15 39.12 0.66
C GLY A 111 -3.92 38.82 -0.21
N GLY A 112 -3.56 37.54 -0.36
CA GLY A 112 -2.53 37.06 -1.28
C GLY A 112 -3.06 36.79 -2.69
N ASP A 113 -2.21 36.24 -3.56
CA ASP A 113 -2.57 35.82 -4.91
C ASP A 113 -2.87 34.32 -4.93
N PRO A 114 -4.13 33.89 -5.17
CA PRO A 114 -4.49 32.47 -5.23
C PRO A 114 -3.70 31.69 -6.29
N GLN A 115 -3.29 32.32 -7.39
CA GLN A 115 -2.57 31.62 -8.47
C GLN A 115 -1.17 31.16 -8.06
N LYS A 116 -0.62 31.68 -6.95
CA LYS A 116 0.64 31.18 -6.37
C LYS A 116 0.50 29.78 -5.75
N VAL A 117 -0.72 29.33 -5.45
CA VAL A 117 -0.97 27.94 -5.04
C VAL A 117 -1.05 27.09 -6.31
N ASN A 118 0.11 26.55 -6.69
CA ASN A 118 0.31 25.81 -7.92
C ASN A 118 1.49 24.83 -7.76
N PRO A 119 1.43 23.60 -8.28
CA PRO A 119 2.58 22.70 -8.28
C PRO A 119 3.82 23.33 -8.96
N LEU A 120 4.96 23.27 -8.27
CA LEU A 120 6.29 23.69 -8.74
C LEU A 120 7.10 22.48 -9.27
N ALA A 121 6.71 21.28 -8.87
CA ALA A 121 7.20 20.02 -9.41
C ALA A 121 6.07 19.32 -10.21
N PRO A 122 6.40 18.52 -11.25
CA PRO A 122 5.42 17.76 -12.00
C PRO A 122 4.62 16.86 -11.06
N ALA A 123 3.31 16.87 -11.22
CA ALA A 123 2.38 16.10 -10.41
C ALA A 123 1.48 15.26 -11.32
N ASP A 124 1.67 13.94 -11.31
CA ASP A 124 0.86 13.01 -12.11
C ASP A 124 -0.10 12.24 -11.21
N LEU A 125 -1.39 12.23 -11.55
CA LEU A 125 -2.42 11.45 -10.87
C LEU A 125 -2.95 10.35 -11.78
N VAL A 126 -3.04 9.12 -11.30
CA VAL A 126 -3.63 7.99 -12.04
C VAL A 126 -4.94 7.55 -11.37
N ILE A 127 -6.03 7.44 -12.14
CA ILE A 127 -7.31 6.96 -11.62
C ILE A 127 -7.39 5.42 -11.77
N ASP A 128 -7.21 4.71 -10.65
CA ASP A 128 -7.09 3.26 -10.60
C ASP A 128 -7.70 2.59 -9.35
N HIS A 129 -8.09 3.37 -8.33
CA HIS A 129 -8.72 2.89 -7.09
C HIS A 129 -10.25 2.92 -7.14
N SER A 130 -10.84 3.42 -8.22
CA SER A 130 -12.29 3.60 -8.33
C SER A 130 -13.05 2.39 -8.88
N VAL A 131 -12.41 1.58 -9.75
CA VAL A 131 -13.04 0.40 -10.33
C VAL A 131 -13.20 -0.71 -9.30
N ILE A 132 -14.38 -1.33 -9.27
CA ILE A 132 -14.75 -2.45 -8.40
C ILE A 132 -15.10 -3.64 -9.29
N ALA A 133 -14.69 -4.85 -8.89
CA ALA A 133 -15.07 -6.09 -9.56
C ALA A 133 -16.51 -6.51 -9.17
N ASP A 134 -17.49 -5.63 -9.43
CA ASP A 134 -18.92 -5.88 -9.19
C ASP A 134 -19.40 -7.09 -10.02
N LEU A 135 -19.10 -7.07 -11.30
CA LEU A 135 -19.37 -8.14 -12.25
C LEU A 135 -18.08 -8.88 -12.62
N PHE A 136 -18.19 -10.18 -12.82
CA PHE A 136 -17.08 -11.09 -13.10
C PHE A 136 -17.59 -12.35 -13.81
N GLY A 137 -16.67 -13.17 -14.33
CA GLY A 137 -17.03 -14.46 -14.94
C GLY A 137 -17.72 -14.36 -16.30
N THR A 138 -17.83 -13.16 -16.90
CA THR A 138 -18.46 -12.92 -18.20
C THR A 138 -17.62 -12.00 -19.09
N ALA A 139 -17.75 -12.14 -20.41
CA ALA A 139 -16.99 -11.36 -21.38
C ALA A 139 -17.26 -9.84 -21.33
N ASN A 140 -18.43 -9.42 -20.85
CA ASN A 140 -18.80 -8.00 -20.72
C ASN A 140 -18.54 -7.42 -19.32
N ALA A 141 -17.90 -8.16 -18.42
CA ALA A 141 -17.66 -7.71 -17.04
C ALA A 141 -16.89 -6.38 -17.00
N PHE A 142 -15.82 -6.25 -17.78
CA PHE A 142 -15.04 -5.00 -17.90
C PHE A 142 -15.90 -3.79 -18.25
N GLU A 143 -16.64 -3.85 -19.36
CA GLU A 143 -17.46 -2.72 -19.84
C GLU A 143 -18.47 -2.28 -18.79
N ARG A 144 -19.17 -3.26 -18.19
CA ARG A 144 -20.20 -2.99 -17.18
C ARG A 144 -19.62 -2.47 -15.87
N ASN A 145 -18.47 -2.96 -15.43
CA ASN A 145 -17.80 -2.44 -14.24
C ASN A 145 -17.35 -0.98 -14.44
N VAL A 146 -16.84 -0.63 -15.64
CA VAL A 146 -16.48 0.75 -15.96
C VAL A 146 -17.73 1.64 -16.07
N GLU A 147 -18.85 1.15 -16.61
CA GLU A 147 -20.12 1.90 -16.57
C GLU A 147 -20.55 2.23 -15.14
N ILE A 148 -20.56 1.23 -14.25
CA ILE A 148 -20.88 1.40 -12.82
C ILE A 148 -19.88 2.37 -12.14
N GLU A 149 -18.60 2.28 -12.49
CA GLU A 149 -17.56 3.18 -11.99
C GLU A 149 -17.86 4.65 -12.34
N TYR A 150 -18.22 4.95 -13.59
CA TYR A 150 -18.59 6.31 -14.00
C TYR A 150 -19.89 6.79 -13.34
N GLU A 151 -20.89 5.92 -13.19
CA GLU A 151 -22.13 6.24 -12.46
C GLU A 151 -21.85 6.62 -11.00
N ARG A 152 -20.94 5.90 -10.33
CA ARG A 152 -20.60 6.13 -8.92
C ARG A 152 -19.68 7.33 -8.71
N ASN A 153 -18.77 7.62 -9.65
CA ASN A 153 -17.65 8.54 -9.42
C ASN A 153 -17.69 9.80 -10.29
N GLY A 154 -18.78 10.06 -11.01
CA GLY A 154 -18.90 11.21 -11.92
C GLY A 154 -18.48 12.56 -11.32
N GLU A 155 -18.89 12.85 -10.08
CA GLU A 155 -18.53 14.09 -9.39
C GLU A 155 -17.02 14.18 -9.07
N ARG A 156 -16.41 13.08 -8.62
CA ARG A 156 -14.97 13.01 -8.35
C ARG A 156 -14.17 13.20 -9.64
N TYR A 157 -14.62 12.61 -10.73
CA TYR A 157 -13.95 12.72 -12.04
C TYR A 157 -14.09 14.12 -12.61
N GLN A 158 -15.26 14.75 -12.47
CA GLN A 158 -15.46 16.15 -12.79
C GLN A 158 -14.50 17.06 -11.99
N PHE A 159 -14.34 16.78 -10.69
CA PHE A 159 -13.42 17.53 -9.83
C PHE A 159 -11.95 17.37 -10.24
N LEU A 160 -11.49 16.15 -10.49
CA LEU A 160 -10.11 15.90 -10.94
C LEU A 160 -9.85 16.51 -12.32
N ARG A 161 -10.83 16.45 -13.23
CA ARG A 161 -10.74 17.08 -14.55
C ARG A 161 -10.68 18.61 -14.46
N TRP A 162 -11.43 19.22 -13.52
CA TRP A 162 -11.26 20.64 -13.20
C TRP A 162 -9.84 20.92 -12.72
N GLY A 163 -9.32 20.12 -11.78
CA GLY A 163 -7.95 20.25 -11.27
C GLY A 163 -6.91 20.26 -12.39
N GLN A 164 -7.02 19.36 -13.37
CA GLN A 164 -6.13 19.30 -14.55
C GLN A 164 -6.14 20.59 -15.38
N GLY A 165 -7.24 21.34 -15.40
CA GLY A 165 -7.31 22.64 -16.07
C GLY A 165 -6.93 23.83 -15.19
N ALA A 166 -6.94 23.66 -13.87
CA ALA A 166 -6.78 24.73 -12.89
C ALA A 166 -5.34 24.86 -12.34
N PHE A 167 -4.54 23.79 -12.36
CA PHE A 167 -3.18 23.76 -11.86
C PHE A 167 -2.18 23.48 -12.99
N ASP A 168 -1.11 24.26 -13.05
CA ASP A 168 0.02 24.02 -13.93
C ASP A 168 0.78 22.76 -13.47
N ASP A 169 1.41 22.06 -14.41
CA ASP A 169 2.19 20.84 -14.13
C ASP A 169 1.42 19.68 -13.44
N PHE A 170 0.10 19.78 -13.31
CA PHE A 170 -0.78 18.71 -12.84
C PHE A 170 -1.46 17.98 -14.00
N LYS A 171 -1.23 16.66 -14.10
CA LYS A 171 -1.81 15.81 -15.13
C LYS A 171 -2.61 14.66 -14.53
N VAL A 172 -3.68 14.28 -15.21
CA VAL A 172 -4.51 13.14 -14.80
C VAL A 172 -4.50 12.08 -15.90
N VAL A 173 -4.07 10.88 -15.54
CA VAL A 173 -4.30 9.66 -16.32
C VAL A 173 -5.72 9.18 -15.99
N PRO A 174 -6.62 9.13 -16.98
CA PRO A 174 -8.04 8.87 -16.79
C PRO A 174 -8.33 7.38 -16.49
N PRO A 175 -9.57 7.07 -16.07
CA PRO A 175 -9.96 5.71 -15.69
C PRO A 175 -9.77 4.70 -16.82
N GLY A 176 -9.48 3.45 -16.47
CA GLY A 176 -9.36 2.34 -17.43
C GLY A 176 -8.05 2.30 -18.22
N THR A 177 -7.06 3.13 -17.84
CA THR A 177 -5.74 3.16 -18.50
C THR A 177 -4.76 2.16 -17.88
N GLY A 178 -4.74 2.06 -16.55
CA GLY A 178 -3.81 1.21 -15.81
C GLY A 178 -3.70 1.61 -14.33
N ILE A 179 -2.82 0.92 -13.61
CA ILE A 179 -2.52 1.14 -12.18
C ILE A 179 -1.34 2.08 -12.05
N VAL A 180 -1.38 3.01 -11.09
CA VAL A 180 -0.44 4.10 -10.87
C VAL A 180 1.03 3.68 -11.00
N HIS A 181 1.42 2.61 -10.32
CA HIS A 181 2.83 2.18 -10.30
C HIS A 181 3.28 1.51 -11.59
N GLN A 182 2.38 0.79 -12.28
CA GLN A 182 2.70 0.17 -13.56
C GLN A 182 2.78 1.23 -14.66
N VAL A 183 1.82 2.15 -14.72
CA VAL A 183 1.86 3.32 -15.61
C VAL A 183 3.10 4.17 -15.34
N ASN A 184 3.52 4.28 -14.07
CA ASN A 184 4.74 4.99 -13.71
C ASN A 184 5.98 4.35 -14.34
N ILE A 185 6.24 3.07 -14.08
CA ILE A 185 7.45 2.42 -14.60
C ILE A 185 7.40 2.21 -16.13
N GLU A 186 6.23 2.04 -16.73
CA GLU A 186 6.05 1.85 -18.17
C GLU A 186 6.06 3.17 -18.95
N TYR A 187 5.73 4.30 -18.33
CA TYR A 187 5.62 5.58 -19.02
C TYR A 187 6.16 6.80 -18.26
N LEU A 188 5.67 7.11 -17.06
CA LEU A 188 5.93 8.41 -16.39
C LEU A 188 7.37 8.58 -15.88
N ALA A 189 7.98 7.52 -15.35
CA ALA A 189 9.33 7.55 -14.82
C ALA A 189 10.36 7.82 -15.93
N SER A 190 11.19 8.85 -15.72
CA SER A 190 12.19 9.29 -16.69
C SER A 190 13.57 8.67 -16.44
N VAL A 191 13.82 8.16 -15.23
CA VAL A 191 15.12 7.71 -14.69
C VAL A 191 16.13 8.85 -14.54
N VAL A 192 16.34 9.64 -15.58
CA VAL A 192 17.04 10.93 -15.54
C VAL A 192 16.11 11.98 -16.12
N MET A 193 15.77 12.99 -15.32
CA MET A 193 14.98 14.12 -15.77
C MET A 193 15.85 15.09 -16.57
N ALA A 194 15.21 15.77 -17.51
CA ALA A 194 15.75 16.93 -18.19
C ALA A 194 14.70 18.05 -18.17
N ARG A 195 14.91 19.08 -17.34
CA ARG A 195 14.00 20.24 -17.25
C ARG A 195 14.77 21.53 -17.46
N SER A 196 14.08 22.52 -18.02
CA SER A 196 14.61 23.88 -18.10
C SER A 196 14.61 24.51 -16.71
N ASP A 197 15.72 25.13 -16.33
CA ASP A 197 15.80 26.00 -15.16
C ASP A 197 15.17 27.37 -15.44
N ALA A 198 15.19 28.25 -14.44
CA ALA A 198 14.70 29.63 -14.56
C ALA A 198 15.51 30.49 -15.56
N GLU A 199 16.73 30.07 -15.92
CA GLU A 199 17.63 30.75 -16.86
C GLU A 199 17.46 30.22 -18.30
N GLY A 200 16.67 29.15 -18.48
CA GLY A 200 16.41 28.49 -19.76
C GLY A 200 17.40 27.39 -20.12
N ASN A 201 18.36 27.05 -19.26
CA ASN A 201 19.29 25.94 -19.45
C ASN A 201 18.57 24.62 -19.17
N THR A 202 18.84 23.58 -19.97
CA THR A 202 18.29 22.24 -19.69
C THR A 202 19.19 21.52 -18.69
N VAL A 203 18.70 21.34 -17.47
CA VAL A 203 19.41 20.66 -16.38
C VAL A 203 19.02 19.19 -16.38
N ALA A 204 20.01 18.29 -16.36
CA ALA A 204 19.82 16.85 -16.19
C ALA A 204 20.14 16.41 -14.77
N TYR A 205 19.26 15.60 -14.17
CA TYR A 205 19.37 15.12 -12.80
C TYR A 205 18.60 13.81 -12.59
N PRO A 206 18.88 13.02 -11.53
CA PRO A 206 18.16 11.79 -11.27
C PRO A 206 16.67 12.07 -11.11
N ASP A 207 15.85 11.23 -11.72
CA ASP A 207 14.43 11.17 -11.36
C ASP A 207 14.32 10.73 -9.90
N THR A 208 13.46 11.40 -9.14
CA THR A 208 13.12 11.05 -7.78
C THR A 208 11.65 11.37 -7.50
N CYS A 209 10.98 10.53 -6.71
CA CYS A 209 9.54 10.67 -6.53
C CYS A 209 9.10 10.50 -5.08
N VAL A 210 8.18 11.34 -4.65
CA VAL A 210 7.31 11.02 -3.51
C VAL A 210 5.90 10.77 -4.04
N GLY A 211 5.23 9.76 -3.50
CA GLY A 211 3.89 9.43 -3.95
C GLY A 211 2.90 9.26 -2.81
N THR A 212 1.64 9.59 -3.07
CA THR A 212 0.55 9.41 -2.09
C THR A 212 0.04 7.97 -2.04
N ASP A 213 0.89 7.01 -2.42
CA ASP A 213 0.70 5.58 -2.25
C ASP A 213 1.98 4.95 -1.70
N SER A 214 1.84 4.01 -0.75
CA SER A 214 2.98 3.37 -0.10
C SER A 214 3.91 2.62 -1.06
N HIS A 215 3.37 2.02 -2.13
CA HIS A 215 4.14 1.20 -3.07
C HIS A 215 4.76 2.01 -4.22
N THR A 216 4.82 3.34 -4.09
CA THR A 216 5.61 4.21 -4.98
C THR A 216 7.05 3.71 -5.09
N THR A 217 7.56 3.03 -4.06
CA THR A 217 8.84 2.32 -4.04
C THR A 217 9.03 1.29 -5.17
N MET A 218 7.98 0.90 -5.90
CA MET A 218 8.08 0.04 -7.09
C MET A 218 9.04 0.60 -8.15
N GLU A 219 9.11 1.93 -8.30
CA GLU A 219 10.02 2.56 -9.26
C GLU A 219 11.51 2.43 -8.86
N ASN A 220 11.80 2.04 -7.62
CA ASN A 220 13.18 1.78 -7.19
C ASN A 220 13.82 0.62 -7.96
N GLY A 221 13.03 -0.25 -8.59
CA GLY A 221 13.51 -1.27 -9.52
C GLY A 221 14.12 -0.70 -10.82
N LEU A 222 13.79 0.54 -11.20
CA LEU A 222 14.38 1.28 -12.32
C LEU A 222 15.63 2.09 -11.91
N GLY A 223 15.98 2.12 -10.63
CA GLY A 223 17.00 3.03 -10.08
C GLY A 223 16.48 4.43 -9.77
N VAL A 224 15.16 4.63 -9.78
CA VAL A 224 14.55 5.90 -9.38
C VAL A 224 14.31 5.87 -7.88
N LEU A 225 14.89 6.82 -7.14
CA LEU A 225 14.69 6.88 -5.68
C LEU A 225 13.34 7.53 -5.39
N GLY A 226 12.41 6.72 -4.87
CA GLY A 226 11.11 7.22 -4.48
C GLY A 226 10.38 6.34 -3.47
N TRP A 227 9.46 6.95 -2.72
CA TRP A 227 8.75 6.29 -1.63
C TRP A 227 7.37 6.91 -1.35
N GLY A 228 6.57 6.18 -0.58
CA GLY A 228 5.25 6.64 -0.16
C GLY A 228 5.32 7.68 0.96
N VAL A 229 4.55 8.75 0.80
CA VAL A 229 4.32 9.81 1.80
C VAL A 229 2.82 10.03 2.01
N GLY A 230 2.44 10.74 3.07
CA GLY A 230 1.06 11.19 3.24
C GLY A 230 0.65 12.23 2.19
N GLY A 231 -0.66 12.37 1.96
CA GLY A 231 -1.22 13.40 1.07
C GLY A 231 -0.69 14.81 1.37
N ILE A 232 -0.62 15.15 2.66
CA ILE A 232 -0.21 16.46 3.14
C ILE A 232 1.27 16.76 2.85
N GLU A 233 2.15 15.77 3.02
CA GLU A 233 3.56 15.89 2.66
C GLU A 233 3.73 16.01 1.14
N ALA A 234 2.97 15.24 0.37
CA ALA A 234 2.97 15.34 -1.09
C ALA A 234 2.47 16.72 -1.57
N GLU A 235 1.44 17.28 -0.94
CA GLU A 235 0.95 18.64 -1.22
C GLU A 235 2.02 19.69 -0.94
N ALA A 236 2.69 19.62 0.21
CA ALA A 236 3.80 20.51 0.52
C ALA A 236 4.93 20.37 -0.51
N ALA A 237 5.29 19.14 -0.88
CA ALA A 237 6.30 18.86 -1.90
C ALA A 237 5.91 19.41 -3.29
N MET A 238 4.64 19.25 -3.69
CA MET A 238 4.12 19.86 -4.92
C MET A 238 4.30 21.38 -4.88
N LEU A 239 4.10 22.02 -3.74
CA LEU A 239 4.27 23.46 -3.54
C LEU A 239 5.73 23.89 -3.30
N GLY A 240 6.70 23.01 -3.55
CA GLY A 240 8.14 23.28 -3.49
C GLY A 240 8.77 23.20 -2.10
N GLN A 241 8.01 22.79 -1.08
CA GLN A 241 8.57 22.55 0.25
C GLN A 241 9.39 21.25 0.22
N PRO A 242 10.69 21.28 0.58
CA PRO A 242 11.47 20.05 0.70
C PRO A 242 10.91 19.13 1.80
N VAL A 243 11.09 17.83 1.59
CA VAL A 243 10.75 16.77 2.55
C VAL A 243 11.91 16.64 3.53
N SER A 244 11.61 16.86 4.81
CA SER A 244 12.56 16.67 5.90
C SER A 244 12.80 15.19 6.15
N MET A 245 14.06 14.78 6.27
CA MET A 245 14.44 13.41 6.68
C MET A 245 15.82 13.37 7.33
N LEU A 246 16.06 12.36 8.17
CA LEU A 246 17.42 12.05 8.62
C LEU A 246 18.19 11.31 7.52
N ILE A 247 19.51 11.52 7.44
CA ILE A 247 20.36 10.73 6.54
C ILE A 247 20.24 9.24 6.92
N PRO A 248 19.73 8.37 6.04
CA PRO A 248 19.35 7.03 6.42
C PRO A 248 20.56 6.11 6.54
N ARG A 249 20.42 5.06 7.37
CA ARG A 249 21.30 3.88 7.27
C ARG A 249 20.94 3.09 6.02
N VAL A 250 21.93 2.42 5.43
CA VAL A 250 21.74 1.62 4.20
C VAL A 250 22.10 0.17 4.47
N VAL A 251 21.16 -0.74 4.23
CA VAL A 251 21.35 -2.19 4.27
C VAL A 251 21.72 -2.66 2.86
N GLY A 252 22.93 -3.19 2.69
CA GLY A 252 23.34 -3.84 1.45
C GLY A 252 22.76 -5.24 1.38
N PHE A 253 21.91 -5.51 0.39
CA PHE A 253 21.33 -6.83 0.15
C PHE A 253 21.98 -7.49 -1.06
N LYS A 254 22.86 -8.46 -0.82
CA LYS A 254 23.63 -9.13 -1.86
C LYS A 254 22.81 -10.23 -2.51
N LEU A 255 22.69 -10.21 -3.83
CA LEU A 255 22.11 -11.28 -4.63
C LEU A 255 23.22 -12.08 -5.32
N ARG A 256 23.16 -13.41 -5.23
CA ARG A 256 24.08 -14.34 -5.91
C ARG A 256 23.31 -15.53 -6.48
N GLY A 257 23.98 -16.28 -7.35
CA GLY A 257 23.43 -17.48 -7.95
C GLY A 257 22.33 -17.20 -8.95
N GLU A 258 21.65 -18.26 -9.37
CA GLU A 258 20.54 -18.23 -10.32
C GLU A 258 19.32 -18.94 -9.71
N ARG A 259 18.12 -18.52 -10.13
CA ARG A 259 16.87 -19.13 -9.65
C ARG A 259 16.73 -20.57 -10.15
N ARG A 260 16.17 -21.44 -9.31
CA ARG A 260 15.76 -22.78 -9.73
C ARG A 260 14.59 -22.71 -10.73
N PRO A 261 14.50 -23.63 -11.70
CA PRO A 261 13.30 -23.77 -12.53
C PRO A 261 12.04 -23.94 -11.68
N GLY A 262 10.96 -23.25 -12.06
CA GLY A 262 9.69 -23.25 -11.33
C GLY A 262 9.57 -22.19 -10.24
N VAL A 263 10.67 -21.54 -9.85
CA VAL A 263 10.67 -20.41 -8.90
C VAL A 263 10.34 -19.11 -9.63
N THR A 264 9.27 -18.45 -9.20
CA THR A 264 8.78 -17.19 -9.76
C THR A 264 9.40 -15.97 -9.09
N ALA A 265 9.22 -14.80 -9.71
CA ALA A 265 9.57 -13.51 -9.09
C ALA A 265 8.85 -13.29 -7.74
N THR A 266 7.62 -13.80 -7.62
CA THR A 266 6.82 -13.70 -6.40
C THR A 266 7.48 -14.47 -5.25
N ASP A 267 8.06 -15.64 -5.53
CA ASP A 267 8.74 -16.45 -4.50
C ASP A 267 9.99 -15.76 -3.95
N VAL A 268 10.74 -15.10 -4.83
CA VAL A 268 11.91 -14.30 -4.44
C VAL A 268 11.48 -13.14 -3.54
N VAL A 269 10.45 -12.38 -3.92
CA VAL A 269 10.03 -11.23 -3.11
C VAL A 269 9.46 -11.66 -1.75
N LEU A 270 8.72 -12.77 -1.67
CA LEU A 270 8.23 -13.27 -0.39
C LEU A 270 9.39 -13.71 0.52
N THR A 271 10.42 -14.35 -0.04
CA THR A 271 11.63 -14.75 0.70
C THR A 271 12.39 -13.52 1.21
N VAL A 272 12.60 -12.52 0.36
CA VAL A 272 13.26 -11.25 0.73
C VAL A 272 12.44 -10.50 1.79
N THR A 273 11.11 -10.50 1.68
CA THR A 273 10.19 -9.86 2.65
C THR A 273 10.34 -10.50 4.03
N GLU A 274 10.35 -11.83 4.12
CA GLU A 274 10.59 -12.58 5.36
C GLU A 274 11.96 -12.22 5.97
N MET A 275 13.02 -12.24 5.18
CA MET A 275 14.39 -11.93 5.63
C MET A 275 14.53 -10.51 6.16
N LEU A 276 14.03 -9.52 5.41
CA LEU A 276 14.14 -8.10 5.76
C LEU A 276 13.28 -7.74 6.97
N ARG A 277 12.09 -8.36 7.12
CA ARG A 277 11.29 -8.20 8.34
C ARG A 277 12.00 -8.77 9.56
N LYS A 278 12.59 -9.95 9.45
CA LYS A 278 13.35 -10.56 10.54
C LYS A 278 14.58 -9.73 10.93
N HIS A 279 15.22 -9.08 9.95
CA HIS A 279 16.38 -8.23 10.18
C HIS A 279 16.03 -6.88 10.82
N GLY A 280 14.88 -6.28 10.46
CA GLY A 280 14.45 -4.99 10.97
C GLY A 280 15.05 -3.83 10.18
N VAL A 281 14.33 -3.40 9.14
CA VAL A 281 14.78 -2.33 8.22
C VAL A 281 13.92 -1.06 8.26
N VAL A 282 13.13 -0.90 9.33
CA VAL A 282 12.30 0.31 9.52
C VAL A 282 13.18 1.56 9.57
N GLY A 283 12.84 2.56 8.75
CA GLY A 283 13.59 3.83 8.64
C GLY A 283 14.93 3.71 7.91
N LYS A 284 15.29 2.55 7.36
CA LYS A 284 16.51 2.32 6.59
C LYS A 284 16.23 2.25 5.09
N PHE A 285 17.25 2.47 4.28
CA PHE A 285 17.25 2.10 2.86
C PHE A 285 17.79 0.68 2.70
N VAL A 286 17.28 -0.03 1.70
CA VAL A 286 17.83 -1.30 1.23
C VAL A 286 18.38 -1.07 -0.18
N GLU A 287 19.62 -1.51 -0.43
CA GLU A 287 20.25 -1.39 -1.74
C GLU A 287 20.73 -2.75 -2.21
N PHE A 288 20.24 -3.18 -3.37
CA PHE A 288 20.59 -4.47 -3.96
C PHE A 288 21.92 -4.37 -4.72
N TYR A 289 22.81 -5.33 -4.51
CA TYR A 289 24.13 -5.37 -5.15
C TYR A 289 24.63 -6.80 -5.37
N GLY A 290 25.75 -6.94 -6.08
CA GLY A 290 26.40 -8.21 -6.37
C GLY A 290 26.06 -8.76 -7.77
N GLU A 291 26.77 -9.82 -8.16
CA GLU A 291 26.71 -10.40 -9.50
C GLU A 291 25.29 -10.86 -9.88
N GLY A 292 24.48 -11.30 -8.92
CA GLY A 292 23.11 -11.73 -9.18
C GLY A 292 22.15 -10.61 -9.60
N VAL A 293 22.51 -9.33 -9.42
CA VAL A 293 21.65 -8.20 -9.83
C VAL A 293 21.43 -8.18 -11.34
N ALA A 294 22.48 -8.45 -12.13
CA ALA A 294 22.40 -8.47 -13.59
C ALA A 294 21.50 -9.60 -14.12
N GLU A 295 21.35 -10.69 -13.36
CA GLU A 295 20.51 -11.84 -13.70
C GLU A 295 19.02 -11.66 -13.37
N VAL A 296 18.66 -10.59 -12.64
CA VAL A 296 17.27 -10.31 -12.24
C VAL A 296 16.62 -9.36 -13.26
N PRO A 297 15.62 -9.80 -14.04
CA PRO A 297 14.90 -8.95 -14.98
C PRO A 297 14.26 -7.74 -14.29
N LEU A 298 14.07 -6.64 -15.01
CA LEU A 298 13.60 -5.40 -14.40
C LEU A 298 12.24 -5.51 -13.72
N ALA A 299 11.31 -6.28 -14.31
CA ALA A 299 10.01 -6.49 -13.69
C ALA A 299 10.12 -7.16 -12.30
N ASN A 300 11.10 -8.05 -12.11
CA ASN A 300 11.36 -8.69 -10.81
C ASN A 300 11.96 -7.68 -9.83
N ARG A 301 12.83 -6.77 -10.30
CA ARG A 301 13.36 -5.65 -9.50
C ARG A 301 12.24 -4.73 -9.03
N ALA A 302 11.29 -4.42 -9.92
CA ALA A 302 10.11 -3.62 -9.58
C ALA A 302 9.20 -4.34 -8.57
N THR A 303 9.00 -5.65 -8.69
CA THR A 303 8.29 -6.46 -7.68
C THR A 303 8.98 -6.38 -6.31
N LEU A 304 10.31 -6.45 -6.25
CA LEU A 304 11.08 -6.29 -5.01
C LEU A 304 10.96 -4.88 -4.41
N GLY A 305 11.09 -3.84 -5.23
CA GLY A 305 10.89 -2.45 -4.81
C GLY A 305 9.47 -2.19 -4.30
N ASN A 306 8.46 -2.77 -4.95
CA ASN A 306 7.04 -2.63 -4.59
C ASN A 306 6.77 -3.04 -3.14
N MET A 307 7.35 -4.14 -2.68
CA MET A 307 7.10 -4.68 -1.33
C MET A 307 7.89 -3.98 -0.20
N SER A 308 8.58 -2.87 -0.49
CA SER A 308 9.30 -2.08 0.53
C SER A 308 8.48 -1.75 1.78
N PRO A 309 7.22 -1.29 1.67
CA PRO A 309 6.38 -1.03 2.84
C PRO A 309 6.09 -2.30 3.65
N GLU A 310 5.95 -3.45 2.96
CA GLU A 310 5.64 -4.74 3.56
C GLU A 310 6.81 -5.32 4.35
N PHE A 311 8.06 -4.98 4.05
CA PHE A 311 9.23 -5.28 4.90
C PHE A 311 9.79 -4.11 5.71
N GLY A 312 9.27 -2.90 5.50
CA GLY A 312 9.41 -1.74 6.37
C GLY A 312 10.49 -0.73 6.00
N SER A 313 11.26 -0.98 4.93
CA SER A 313 12.26 -0.01 4.47
C SER A 313 11.59 1.20 3.86
N THR A 314 12.25 2.36 3.94
CA THR A 314 11.78 3.55 3.21
C THR A 314 11.89 3.37 1.70
N ALA A 315 12.95 2.70 1.23
CA ALA A 315 13.18 2.38 -0.18
C ALA A 315 13.99 1.09 -0.31
N ALA A 316 13.77 0.33 -1.39
CA ALA A 316 14.55 -0.85 -1.74
C ALA A 316 14.97 -0.78 -3.22
N ILE A 317 16.21 -0.37 -3.47
CA ILE A 317 16.64 0.17 -4.77
C ILE A 317 17.68 -0.67 -5.49
N PHE A 318 17.53 -0.71 -6.81
CA PHE A 318 18.49 -1.29 -7.75
C PHE A 318 19.22 -0.18 -8.49
N PRO A 319 20.56 -0.16 -8.53
CA PRO A 319 21.30 0.82 -9.33
C PRO A 319 20.99 0.70 -10.83
N ILE A 320 21.16 1.79 -11.59
CA ILE A 320 20.97 1.81 -13.04
C ILE A 320 22.03 0.94 -13.73
N ASP A 321 21.60 0.06 -14.63
CA ASP A 321 22.48 -0.80 -15.42
C ASP A 321 21.90 -1.07 -16.83
N GLU A 322 22.49 -2.03 -17.55
CA GLU A 322 22.04 -2.40 -18.91
C GLU A 322 20.59 -2.92 -18.92
N VAL A 323 20.17 -3.66 -17.88
CA VAL A 323 18.81 -4.18 -17.76
C VAL A 323 17.81 -3.02 -17.64
N THR A 324 18.20 -1.92 -16.98
CA THR A 324 17.40 -0.68 -16.98
C THR A 324 17.25 -0.11 -18.39
N ILE A 325 18.35 0.01 -19.15
CA ILE A 325 18.31 0.54 -20.53
C ILE A 325 17.47 -0.36 -21.46
N ASP A 326 17.62 -1.67 -21.35
CA ASP A 326 16.85 -2.64 -22.13
C ASP A 326 15.34 -2.53 -21.87
N TYR A 327 14.95 -2.36 -20.60
CA TYR A 327 13.56 -2.13 -20.24
C TYR A 327 13.02 -0.81 -20.81
N LEU A 328 13.78 0.29 -20.69
CA LEU A 328 13.39 1.59 -21.27
C LEU A 328 13.20 1.49 -22.79
N ARG A 329 14.09 0.76 -23.47
CA ARG A 329 13.96 0.48 -24.91
C ARG A 329 12.70 -0.33 -25.24
N MET A 330 12.48 -1.42 -24.51
CA MET A 330 11.32 -2.30 -24.69
C MET A 330 10.01 -1.52 -24.53
N THR A 331 9.94 -0.63 -23.54
CA THR A 331 8.76 0.20 -23.22
C THR A 331 8.61 1.44 -24.11
N GLY A 332 9.47 1.60 -25.13
CA GLY A 332 9.29 2.61 -26.17
C GLY A 332 9.82 4.00 -25.84
N ARG A 333 10.71 4.12 -24.84
CA ARG A 333 11.43 5.37 -24.57
C ARG A 333 12.37 5.69 -25.74
N THR A 334 12.64 6.97 -25.94
CA THR A 334 13.37 7.47 -27.11
C THR A 334 14.87 7.20 -26.99
N ASP A 335 15.56 6.94 -28.11
CA ASP A 335 17.01 6.69 -28.11
C ASP A 335 17.80 7.83 -27.44
N ASP A 336 17.34 9.07 -27.56
CA ASP A 336 17.92 10.23 -26.86
C ASP A 336 17.81 10.11 -25.34
N GLN A 337 16.66 9.65 -24.82
CA GLN A 337 16.47 9.43 -23.39
C GLN A 337 17.36 8.29 -22.89
N LEU A 338 17.45 7.19 -23.65
CA LEU A 338 18.32 6.05 -23.32
C LEU A 338 19.78 6.51 -23.22
N ALA A 339 20.24 7.26 -24.22
CA ALA A 339 21.59 7.80 -24.25
C ALA A 339 21.87 8.77 -23.09
N LEU A 340 20.89 9.62 -22.74
CA LEU A 340 21.01 10.53 -21.59
C LEU A 340 21.13 9.75 -20.28
N VAL A 341 20.26 8.76 -20.04
CA VAL A 341 20.29 7.95 -18.82
C VAL A 341 21.64 7.25 -18.65
N GLU A 342 22.12 6.60 -19.71
CA GLU A 342 23.41 5.89 -19.68
C GLU A 342 24.59 6.85 -19.44
N ALA A 343 24.66 7.95 -20.21
CA ALA A 343 25.74 8.92 -20.10
C ALA A 343 25.77 9.60 -18.73
N TYR A 344 24.60 10.02 -18.23
CA TYR A 344 24.46 10.66 -16.92
C TYR A 344 24.84 9.71 -15.79
N ALA A 345 24.31 8.48 -15.77
CA ALA A 345 24.59 7.50 -14.74
C ALA A 345 26.09 7.16 -14.69
N LYS A 346 26.76 7.00 -15.83
CA LYS A 346 28.21 6.79 -15.89
C LYS A 346 28.99 8.00 -15.41
N ALA A 347 28.60 9.20 -15.84
CA ALA A 347 29.24 10.46 -15.46
C ALA A 347 29.21 10.73 -13.94
N GLN A 348 28.11 10.37 -13.28
CA GLN A 348 27.90 10.53 -11.83
C GLN A 348 28.39 9.33 -10.98
N GLY A 349 28.93 8.29 -11.61
CA GLY A 349 29.30 7.05 -10.92
C GLY A 349 28.10 6.32 -10.29
N MET A 350 26.92 6.46 -10.90
CA MET A 350 25.65 5.83 -10.54
C MET A 350 25.36 4.57 -11.37
N TRP A 351 26.16 4.28 -12.41
CA TRP A 351 26.07 3.03 -13.16
C TRP A 351 26.52 1.83 -12.30
N HIS A 352 25.75 0.75 -12.32
CA HIS A 352 26.05 -0.46 -11.54
C HIS A 352 27.36 -1.11 -12.01
N ASP A 353 28.23 -1.43 -11.06
CA ASP A 353 29.41 -2.27 -11.26
C ASP A 353 29.28 -3.49 -10.34
N PRO A 354 29.03 -4.70 -10.89
CA PRO A 354 28.81 -5.90 -10.08
C PRO A 354 30.06 -6.32 -9.28
N SER A 355 31.25 -5.88 -9.69
CA SER A 355 32.50 -6.15 -8.97
C SER A 355 32.73 -5.23 -7.77
N ARG A 356 31.98 -4.12 -7.71
CA ARG A 356 32.11 -3.10 -6.66
C ARG A 356 31.17 -3.42 -5.51
N GLU A 357 31.72 -3.49 -4.31
CA GLU A 357 30.97 -3.61 -3.06
C GLU A 357 31.03 -2.27 -2.30
N PRO A 358 29.96 -1.43 -2.35
CA PRO A 358 29.88 -0.23 -1.53
C PRO A 358 29.96 -0.56 -0.04
N LYS A 359 30.37 0.42 0.76
CA LYS A 359 30.28 0.29 2.21
C LYS A 359 28.85 0.58 2.66
N PHE A 360 28.19 -0.42 3.20
CA PHE A 360 26.86 -0.32 3.79
C PHE A 360 26.93 -0.29 5.32
N SER A 361 25.83 0.13 5.96
CA SER A 361 25.67 0.07 7.41
C SER A 361 25.53 -1.36 7.90
N GLU A 362 24.81 -2.19 7.15
CA GLU A 362 24.46 -3.58 7.46
C GLU A 362 24.46 -4.40 6.16
N TYR A 363 24.61 -5.71 6.27
CA TYR A 363 24.75 -6.62 5.12
C TYR A 363 23.84 -7.83 5.29
N LEU A 364 23.12 -8.18 4.23
CA LEU A 364 22.37 -9.42 4.06
C LEU A 364 22.74 -10.05 2.72
N GLU A 365 22.54 -11.36 2.60
CA GLU A 365 22.84 -12.11 1.38
C GLU A 365 21.77 -13.17 1.14
N LEU A 366 21.35 -13.32 -0.12
CA LEU A 366 20.46 -14.37 -0.60
C LEU A 366 21.09 -15.04 -1.82
N ASP A 367 21.23 -16.36 -1.74
CA ASP A 367 21.45 -17.20 -2.92
C ASP A 367 20.10 -17.49 -3.57
N LEU A 368 19.92 -17.07 -4.82
CA LEU A 368 18.69 -17.29 -5.58
C LEU A 368 18.40 -18.79 -5.79
N ALA A 369 19.41 -19.65 -5.66
CA ALA A 369 19.25 -21.09 -5.72
C ALA A 369 18.61 -21.67 -4.43
N ASP A 370 18.50 -20.94 -3.33
CA ASP A 370 17.85 -21.41 -2.10
C ASP A 370 16.35 -21.09 -2.04
N VAL A 371 15.87 -20.26 -2.96
CA VAL A 371 14.45 -19.89 -3.05
C VAL A 371 13.62 -21.10 -3.52
N VAL A 372 12.48 -21.29 -2.87
CA VAL A 372 11.49 -22.34 -3.21
C VAL A 372 10.12 -21.71 -3.48
N PRO A 373 9.24 -22.36 -4.28
CA PRO A 373 7.86 -21.93 -4.44
C PRO A 373 7.17 -21.71 -3.10
N SER A 374 6.43 -20.61 -2.97
CA SER A 374 5.84 -20.19 -1.70
C SER A 374 4.59 -19.34 -1.88
N ILE A 375 3.79 -19.30 -0.81
CA ILE A 375 2.69 -18.36 -0.61
C ILE A 375 2.96 -17.55 0.67
N ALA A 376 2.15 -16.52 0.94
CA ALA A 376 2.20 -15.85 2.25
C ALA A 376 0.80 -15.59 2.81
N GLY A 377 0.57 -15.90 4.08
CA GLY A 377 -0.74 -15.78 4.72
C GLY A 377 -0.84 -16.54 6.04
N PRO A 378 -2.05 -16.61 6.64
CA PRO A 378 -3.33 -16.07 6.16
C PRO A 378 -3.57 -14.58 6.49
N LYS A 379 -2.66 -13.91 7.19
CA LYS A 379 -2.90 -12.58 7.79
C LYS A 379 -1.88 -11.51 7.46
N ARG A 380 -0.61 -11.87 7.17
CA ARG A 380 0.44 -10.87 6.93
C ARG A 380 1.33 -11.25 5.74
N PRO A 381 1.92 -10.27 5.02
CA PRO A 381 2.75 -10.54 3.84
C PRO A 381 4.06 -11.27 4.16
N GLN A 382 4.60 -11.08 5.37
CA GLN A 382 5.81 -11.74 5.84
C GLN A 382 5.59 -13.16 6.38
N ASP A 383 4.33 -13.61 6.51
CA ASP A 383 4.01 -14.97 6.94
C ASP A 383 4.18 -15.94 5.75
N ARG A 384 5.43 -16.06 5.28
CA ARG A 384 5.80 -16.92 4.14
C ARG A 384 5.65 -18.39 4.51
N ILE A 385 5.09 -19.17 3.59
CA ILE A 385 4.86 -20.61 3.70
C ILE A 385 5.39 -21.25 2.42
N ALA A 386 6.32 -22.20 2.54
CA ALA A 386 6.75 -23.00 1.39
C ALA A 386 5.54 -23.76 0.82
N LEU A 387 5.45 -23.89 -0.51
CA LEU A 387 4.27 -24.46 -1.16
C LEU A 387 3.96 -25.88 -0.63
N ASP A 388 4.98 -26.69 -0.39
CA ASP A 388 4.88 -28.06 0.13
C ASP A 388 4.32 -28.09 1.58
N ASP A 389 4.46 -26.99 2.32
CA ASP A 389 3.94 -26.85 3.69
C ASP A 389 2.55 -26.18 3.74
N ALA A 390 2.00 -25.73 2.61
CA ALA A 390 0.80 -24.89 2.57
C ALA A 390 -0.42 -25.55 3.21
N LYS A 391 -0.67 -26.84 2.91
CA LYS A 391 -1.77 -27.63 3.51
C LYS A 391 -1.65 -27.72 5.02
N SER A 392 -0.45 -28.06 5.50
CA SER A 392 -0.16 -28.23 6.93
C SER A 392 -0.28 -26.91 7.68
N ALA A 393 0.22 -25.82 7.12
CA ALA A 393 0.08 -24.47 7.67
C ALA A 393 -1.39 -24.05 7.76
N PHE A 394 -2.17 -24.26 6.69
CA PHE A 394 -3.61 -23.99 6.71
C PHE A 394 -4.34 -24.78 7.81
N ARG A 395 -4.10 -26.10 7.90
CA ARG A 395 -4.72 -26.97 8.92
C ARG A 395 -4.36 -26.56 10.34
N LYS A 396 -3.17 -26.00 10.55
CA LYS A 396 -2.77 -25.42 11.83
C LYS A 396 -3.52 -24.11 12.11
N ASP A 397 -3.58 -23.22 11.12
CA ASP A 397 -4.07 -21.86 11.30
C ASP A 397 -5.58 -21.76 11.41
N ILE A 398 -6.34 -22.67 10.76
CA ILE A 398 -7.81 -22.64 10.72
C ILE A 398 -8.46 -22.65 12.12
N HIS A 399 -7.82 -23.28 13.10
CA HIS A 399 -8.28 -23.30 14.49
C HIS A 399 -8.37 -21.90 15.12
N ASN A 400 -7.63 -20.92 14.60
CA ASN A 400 -7.68 -19.53 15.06
C ASN A 400 -8.88 -18.74 14.51
N TYR A 401 -9.70 -19.33 13.63
CA TYR A 401 -10.76 -18.63 12.88
C TYR A 401 -12.15 -19.26 13.02
N VAL A 402 -12.24 -20.40 13.69
CA VAL A 402 -13.49 -21.12 13.98
C VAL A 402 -13.78 -21.01 15.48
N GLY A 403 -15.02 -20.70 15.85
CA GLY A 403 -15.45 -20.64 17.26
C GLY A 403 -16.20 -21.90 17.68
N GLY A 404 -15.79 -22.57 18.76
CA GLY A 404 -16.45 -23.78 19.30
C GLY A 404 -15.54 -24.63 20.21
N GLU A 405 -16.13 -25.55 20.98
CA GLU A 405 -15.58 -26.28 22.16
C GLU A 405 -14.22 -27.01 21.99
N ASP A 406 -13.69 -27.12 20.76
CA ASP A 406 -12.37 -27.71 20.46
C ASP A 406 -11.18 -26.74 20.62
N ALA A 407 -11.42 -25.46 20.93
CA ALA A 407 -10.34 -24.51 21.24
C ALA A 407 -9.54 -24.87 22.52
N SER A 408 -9.97 -25.91 23.25
CA SER A 408 -9.31 -26.46 24.43
C SER A 408 -8.23 -27.50 24.13
N GLU A 409 -8.14 -28.03 22.90
CA GLU A 409 -7.02 -28.87 22.46
C GLU A 409 -6.05 -28.06 21.61
N LYS A 410 -5.27 -27.20 22.28
CA LYS A 410 -4.02 -26.72 21.68
C LYS A 410 -3.10 -27.94 21.51
N PRO A 411 -2.48 -28.18 20.34
CA PRO A 411 -1.36 -29.10 20.26
C PRO A 411 -0.18 -28.45 20.99
N GLU A 412 -0.05 -28.70 22.29
CA GLU A 412 1.19 -28.45 23.01
C GLU A 412 2.28 -29.40 22.49
N GLU A 413 3.51 -28.90 22.40
CA GLU A 413 4.71 -29.68 22.09
C GLU A 413 4.79 -30.90 23.01
N LYS A 414 4.56 -32.10 22.47
CA LYS A 414 4.80 -33.34 23.20
C LYS A 414 6.30 -33.48 23.50
N SER A 415 6.65 -33.30 24.77
CA SER A 415 8.00 -33.52 25.28
C SER A 415 8.37 -35.00 25.26
N LYS A 416 9.67 -35.31 25.34
CA LYS A 416 10.28 -36.66 25.41
C LYS A 416 9.84 -37.55 26.59
N LEU A 417 8.78 -37.18 27.31
CA LEU A 417 8.11 -38.02 28.28
C LEU A 417 7.09 -38.97 27.62
N ASP A 418 6.60 -38.63 26.42
CA ASP A 418 5.68 -39.45 25.63
C ASP A 418 6.36 -40.67 24.99
N GLU A 419 7.70 -40.67 24.88
CA GLU A 419 8.49 -41.85 24.45
C GLU A 419 8.61 -42.94 25.52
N ALA A 420 8.25 -42.68 26.79
CA ALA A 420 8.43 -43.64 27.90
C ALA A 420 7.15 -44.40 28.30
N VAL A 421 5.99 -44.06 27.71
CA VAL A 421 4.72 -44.75 27.97
C VAL A 421 4.42 -45.80 26.88
N ASP A 422 5.13 -45.74 25.75
CA ASP A 422 5.11 -46.75 24.68
C ASP A 422 5.81 -48.08 25.03
N GLU A 423 6.37 -48.24 26.24
CA GLU A 423 7.11 -49.45 26.64
C GLU A 423 6.44 -50.34 27.72
N SER A 424 5.13 -50.21 27.99
CA SER A 424 4.46 -51.15 28.91
C SER A 424 3.14 -51.75 28.36
N PHE A 425 3.30 -52.85 27.61
CA PHE A 425 2.32 -53.93 27.38
C PHE A 425 1.65 -54.47 28.67
N PRO A 426 0.59 -55.33 28.64
CA PRO A 426 -0.19 -55.88 27.50
C PRO A 426 -1.75 -55.98 27.68
N GLY A 427 -2.51 -56.26 26.60
CA GLY A 427 -3.86 -56.85 26.74
C GLY A 427 -4.81 -56.88 25.51
N SER A 428 -4.69 -57.93 24.69
CA SER A 428 -5.65 -58.66 23.83
C SER A 428 -7.05 -58.11 23.48
N ASP A 429 -7.35 -57.94 22.18
CA ASP A 429 -8.26 -58.79 21.36
C ASP A 429 -8.30 -58.29 19.89
N PRO A 430 -8.51 -59.17 18.87
CA PRO A 430 -8.35 -58.80 17.47
C PRO A 430 -9.66 -58.26 16.86
N ALA A 431 -9.59 -57.13 16.15
CA ALA A 431 -10.68 -56.67 15.30
C ALA A 431 -10.45 -57.09 13.83
N VAL A 432 -11.54 -57.56 13.23
CA VAL A 432 -11.64 -58.31 11.98
C VAL A 432 -11.55 -57.37 10.76
N LEU A 433 -10.72 -57.72 9.79
CA LEU A 433 -10.72 -57.15 8.43
C LEU A 433 -11.90 -57.75 7.64
N SER A 434 -12.73 -56.91 7.02
CA SER A 434 -13.57 -57.31 5.89
C SER A 434 -13.31 -56.41 4.69
N PHE A 435 -12.64 -56.96 3.69
CA PHE A 435 -12.60 -56.43 2.33
C PHE A 435 -13.84 -56.87 1.55
N SER A 436 -14.14 -56.08 0.51
CA SER A 436 -14.90 -56.39 -0.71
C SER A 436 -16.39 -56.70 -0.57
N ASP A 437 -17.20 -55.86 -1.21
CA ASP A 437 -18.36 -56.34 -1.98
C ASP A 437 -18.40 -55.59 -3.32
N ASP A 438 -18.00 -56.29 -4.38
CA ASP A 438 -18.30 -55.95 -5.76
C ASP A 438 -19.61 -56.66 -6.13
N GLY A 439 -20.60 -55.90 -6.56
CA GLY A 439 -21.64 -56.38 -7.48
C GLY A 439 -23.07 -56.12 -7.03
N GLU A 440 -23.69 -55.10 -7.62
CA GLU A 440 -25.01 -55.28 -8.25
C GLU A 440 -25.26 -54.20 -9.31
N GLU A 441 -25.45 -54.65 -10.55
CA GLU A 441 -25.84 -53.86 -11.71
C GLU A 441 -27.25 -53.27 -11.51
N GLY A 442 -27.33 -51.95 -11.45
CA GLY A 442 -28.56 -51.18 -11.55
C GLY A 442 -28.25 -49.82 -12.15
N GLY A 443 -28.72 -49.59 -13.38
CA GLY A 443 -28.37 -48.44 -14.22
C GLY A 443 -28.42 -47.10 -13.46
N LYS A 444 -27.24 -46.56 -13.16
CA LYS A 444 -27.06 -45.17 -12.79
C LYS A 444 -26.91 -44.38 -14.09
N SER A 445 -27.86 -43.50 -14.38
CA SER A 445 -27.51 -42.27 -15.08
C SER A 445 -26.32 -41.67 -14.34
N ALA A 446 -25.21 -41.43 -15.03
CA ALA A 446 -24.05 -40.77 -14.46
C ALA A 446 -24.46 -39.36 -14.01
N GLU A 447 -24.88 -39.22 -12.75
CA GLU A 447 -24.94 -37.93 -12.09
C GLU A 447 -23.49 -37.42 -12.03
N ALA A 448 -23.26 -36.20 -12.53
CA ALA A 448 -21.95 -35.58 -12.46
C ALA A 448 -21.47 -35.55 -10.99
N PRO A 449 -20.20 -35.84 -10.70
CA PRO A 449 -19.69 -35.84 -9.34
C PRO A 449 -19.91 -34.46 -8.70
N LEU A 450 -20.49 -34.44 -7.50
CA LEU A 450 -20.71 -33.23 -6.73
C LEU A 450 -19.36 -32.67 -6.26
N TYR A 451 -18.99 -31.46 -6.68
CA TYR A 451 -17.76 -30.82 -6.21
C TYR A 451 -17.87 -30.47 -4.71
N SER A 452 -16.81 -30.71 -3.94
CA SER A 452 -16.79 -30.49 -2.50
C SER A 452 -15.44 -29.96 -2.01
N ALA A 453 -15.45 -28.85 -1.28
CA ALA A 453 -14.29 -28.33 -0.55
C ALA A 453 -14.02 -29.08 0.78
N ALA A 454 -14.91 -29.99 1.17
CA ALA A 454 -14.77 -30.84 2.36
C ALA A 454 -14.06 -32.17 2.08
N ASN A 455 -13.60 -32.40 0.84
CA ASN A 455 -12.83 -33.59 0.51
C ASN A 455 -11.57 -33.66 1.38
N ASP A 456 -11.29 -34.84 1.93
CA ASP A 456 -10.14 -35.12 2.81
C ASP A 456 -10.05 -34.20 4.05
N ALA A 457 -11.17 -33.65 4.53
CA ALA A 457 -11.21 -32.77 5.71
C ALA A 457 -10.93 -33.46 7.05
N GLU A 458 -10.64 -34.77 7.06
CA GLU A 458 -10.27 -35.49 8.28
C GLU A 458 -9.04 -34.85 8.94
N GLY A 459 -9.14 -34.59 10.25
CA GLY A 459 -8.07 -34.00 11.05
C GLY A 459 -8.03 -32.46 11.05
N ARG A 460 -9.08 -31.77 10.59
CA ARG A 460 -9.26 -30.32 10.77
C ARG A 460 -10.71 -29.97 11.13
N PRO A 461 -10.99 -28.76 11.65
CA PRO A 461 -12.35 -28.26 11.79
C PRO A 461 -13.08 -28.27 10.44
N THR A 462 -14.33 -28.74 10.44
CA THR A 462 -15.17 -28.86 9.25
C THR A 462 -16.63 -28.54 9.59
N ASN A 463 -17.29 -27.81 8.70
CA ASN A 463 -18.71 -27.49 8.72
C ASN A 463 -19.23 -27.44 7.26
N PRO A 464 -19.39 -28.61 6.59
CA PRO A 464 -19.71 -28.66 5.17
C PRO A 464 -21.13 -28.16 4.89
N VAL A 465 -21.27 -27.25 3.92
CA VAL A 465 -22.54 -26.64 3.53
C VAL A 465 -22.81 -26.86 2.05
N THR A 466 -23.95 -27.48 1.73
CA THR A 466 -24.42 -27.61 0.35
C THR A 466 -25.02 -26.30 -0.13
N VAL A 467 -24.49 -25.77 -1.24
CA VAL A 467 -24.97 -24.57 -1.91
C VAL A 467 -25.60 -24.95 -3.23
N LYS A 468 -26.77 -24.36 -3.52
CA LYS A 468 -27.48 -24.52 -4.79
C LYS A 468 -27.53 -23.17 -5.50
N SER A 469 -27.06 -23.15 -6.73
CA SER A 469 -27.03 -21.97 -7.60
C SER A 469 -27.68 -22.32 -8.93
N ASP A 470 -28.58 -21.47 -9.41
CA ASP A 470 -29.21 -21.65 -10.72
C ASP A 470 -28.17 -21.57 -11.86
N GLU A 471 -27.10 -20.79 -11.67
CA GLU A 471 -26.04 -20.60 -12.66
C GLU A 471 -24.85 -21.56 -12.46
N ARG A 472 -24.52 -21.90 -11.20
CA ARG A 472 -23.29 -22.64 -10.85
C ARG A 472 -23.53 -24.10 -10.45
N GLY A 473 -24.79 -24.54 -10.44
CA GLY A 473 -25.18 -25.89 -10.04
C GLY A 473 -25.13 -26.12 -8.54
N GLU A 474 -24.98 -27.38 -8.14
CA GLU A 474 -24.91 -27.80 -6.74
C GLU A 474 -23.47 -28.18 -6.38
N PHE A 475 -23.01 -27.73 -5.22
CA PHE A 475 -21.66 -28.01 -4.70
C PHE A 475 -21.61 -27.87 -3.17
N VAL A 476 -20.53 -28.33 -2.55
CA VAL A 476 -20.30 -28.22 -1.09
C VAL A 476 -19.12 -27.30 -0.82
N ILE A 477 -19.34 -26.28 0.03
CA ILE A 477 -18.28 -25.43 0.58
C ILE A 477 -18.03 -25.77 2.05
N ASP A 478 -16.81 -25.53 2.52
CA ASP A 478 -16.39 -25.79 3.89
C ASP A 478 -15.31 -24.76 4.30
N HIS A 479 -14.86 -24.79 5.55
CA HIS A 479 -13.64 -24.14 5.99
C HIS A 479 -12.47 -24.43 5.03
N GLY A 480 -11.72 -23.38 4.68
CA GLY A 480 -10.61 -23.49 3.73
C GLY A 480 -10.97 -23.37 2.26
N ALA A 481 -12.27 -23.35 1.89
CA ALA A 481 -12.67 -23.14 0.50
C ALA A 481 -12.08 -21.83 -0.05
N VAL A 482 -11.47 -21.90 -1.23
CA VAL A 482 -10.99 -20.72 -1.96
C VAL A 482 -12.19 -20.11 -2.67
N VAL A 483 -12.73 -19.02 -2.13
CA VAL A 483 -13.93 -18.34 -2.70
C VAL A 483 -13.56 -17.16 -3.60
N ILE A 484 -12.31 -16.68 -3.54
CA ILE A 484 -11.77 -15.65 -4.44
C ILE A 484 -10.40 -16.10 -4.94
N ALA A 485 -10.19 -16.06 -6.26
CA ALA A 485 -8.91 -16.24 -6.90
C ALA A 485 -8.66 -15.07 -7.88
N ALA A 486 -7.79 -14.13 -7.51
CA ALA A 486 -7.64 -12.86 -8.23
C ALA A 486 -6.21 -12.66 -8.77
N ILE A 487 -6.08 -12.56 -10.09
CA ILE A 487 -4.88 -12.02 -10.71
C ILE A 487 -5.05 -10.50 -10.77
N THR A 488 -4.26 -9.78 -9.96
CA THR A 488 -4.45 -8.36 -9.65
C THR A 488 -3.12 -7.74 -9.23
N SER A 489 -3.13 -6.45 -8.86
CA SER A 489 -1.99 -5.66 -8.36
C SER A 489 -0.92 -5.33 -9.40
N CYS A 490 -0.39 -4.10 -9.31
CA CYS A 490 0.82 -3.70 -10.02
C CYS A 490 2.04 -4.57 -9.65
N THR A 491 2.08 -5.18 -8.47
CA THR A 491 3.19 -6.02 -7.98
C THR A 491 3.57 -7.12 -8.96
N ASN A 492 2.57 -7.82 -9.51
CA ASN A 492 2.78 -8.98 -10.39
C ASN A 492 2.28 -8.74 -11.82
N THR A 493 1.26 -7.90 -12.04
CA THR A 493 0.72 -7.68 -13.40
C THR A 493 1.63 -6.86 -14.32
N SER A 494 2.59 -6.15 -13.73
CA SER A 494 3.70 -5.50 -14.44
C SER A 494 4.79 -6.46 -14.90
N ASN A 495 4.70 -7.74 -14.53
CA ASN A 495 5.73 -8.74 -14.79
C ASN A 495 5.27 -9.77 -15.82
N PRO A 496 5.73 -9.66 -17.08
CA PRO A 496 5.38 -10.60 -18.13
C PRO A 496 5.71 -12.06 -17.83
N GLU A 497 6.76 -12.34 -17.06
CA GLU A 497 7.19 -13.72 -16.74
C GLU A 497 6.06 -14.49 -16.05
N VAL A 498 5.50 -13.90 -14.99
CA VAL A 498 4.43 -14.54 -14.20
C VAL A 498 3.07 -14.43 -14.88
N MET A 499 2.83 -13.37 -15.65
CA MET A 499 1.57 -13.19 -16.38
C MET A 499 1.44 -14.17 -17.56
N ILE A 500 2.48 -14.31 -18.38
CA ILE A 500 2.53 -15.33 -19.44
C ILE A 500 2.56 -16.72 -18.82
N GLY A 501 3.31 -16.93 -17.73
CA GLY A 501 3.30 -18.20 -16.99
C GLY A 501 1.89 -18.60 -16.53
N ALA A 502 1.11 -17.66 -15.98
CA ALA A 502 -0.27 -17.94 -15.56
C ALA A 502 -1.16 -18.34 -16.74
N ALA A 503 -1.06 -17.60 -17.84
CA ALA A 503 -1.87 -17.86 -19.02
C ALA A 503 -1.49 -19.17 -19.75
N LEU A 504 -0.20 -19.54 -19.76
CA LEU A 504 0.25 -20.84 -20.25
C LEU A 504 -0.19 -21.99 -19.33
N LEU A 505 -0.18 -21.80 -18.01
CA LEU A 505 -0.75 -22.75 -17.06
C LEU A 505 -2.25 -22.95 -17.31
N ALA A 506 -3.00 -21.86 -17.52
CA ALA A 506 -4.41 -21.94 -17.90
C ALA A 506 -4.62 -22.71 -19.20
N LYS A 507 -3.79 -22.44 -20.22
CA LYS A 507 -3.81 -23.18 -21.49
C LYS A 507 -3.60 -24.68 -21.27
N ASN A 508 -2.57 -25.06 -20.53
CA ASN A 508 -2.25 -26.46 -20.25
C ASN A 508 -3.37 -27.15 -19.45
N ALA A 509 -3.95 -26.47 -18.46
CA ALA A 509 -5.08 -26.97 -17.68
C ALA A 509 -6.32 -27.22 -18.55
N VAL A 510 -6.68 -26.26 -19.40
CA VAL A 510 -7.83 -26.36 -20.32
C VAL A 510 -7.62 -27.44 -21.38
N ASP A 511 -6.41 -27.56 -21.95
CA ASP A 511 -6.08 -28.61 -22.92
C ASP A 511 -6.19 -30.00 -22.28
N LYS A 512 -5.96 -30.09 -20.96
CA LYS A 512 -6.18 -31.27 -20.13
C LYS A 512 -7.63 -31.43 -19.63
N GLY A 513 -8.56 -30.55 -19.98
CA GLY A 513 -9.97 -30.67 -19.60
C GLY A 513 -10.32 -30.19 -18.18
N LEU A 514 -9.38 -29.51 -17.49
CA LEU A 514 -9.62 -28.97 -16.15
C LEU A 514 -10.44 -27.67 -16.21
N THR A 515 -11.20 -27.42 -15.14
CA THR A 515 -11.97 -26.19 -14.92
C THR A 515 -11.82 -25.73 -13.47
N SER A 516 -11.91 -24.41 -13.23
CA SER A 516 -11.98 -23.84 -11.87
C SER A 516 -13.20 -24.38 -11.11
N LYS A 517 -13.12 -24.49 -9.78
CA LYS A 517 -14.26 -24.95 -8.98
C LYS A 517 -15.41 -23.91 -9.01
N PRO A 518 -16.68 -24.36 -9.00
CA PRO A 518 -17.84 -23.48 -9.25
C PRO A 518 -18.06 -22.38 -8.21
N TRP A 519 -17.57 -22.57 -6.98
CA TRP A 519 -17.67 -21.57 -5.91
C TRP A 519 -16.61 -20.46 -5.99
N VAL A 520 -15.60 -20.58 -6.85
CA VAL A 520 -14.49 -19.64 -6.92
C VAL A 520 -14.92 -18.41 -7.73
N LYS A 521 -14.81 -17.22 -7.14
CA LYS A 521 -14.85 -15.94 -7.85
C LYS A 521 -13.46 -15.65 -8.45
N THR A 522 -13.33 -15.93 -9.74
CA THR A 522 -12.10 -15.68 -10.52
C THR A 522 -12.13 -14.30 -11.17
N THR A 523 -11.03 -13.54 -11.06
CA THR A 523 -10.91 -12.22 -11.71
C THR A 523 -9.52 -11.98 -12.29
N MET A 524 -9.46 -11.27 -13.42
CA MET A 524 -8.22 -10.76 -14.03
C MET A 524 -8.29 -9.23 -14.12
N ALA A 525 -7.40 -8.54 -13.42
CA ALA A 525 -7.30 -7.08 -13.40
C ALA A 525 -5.84 -6.63 -13.64
N PRO A 526 -5.42 -6.51 -14.92
CA PRO A 526 -4.08 -6.08 -15.27
C PRO A 526 -3.82 -4.61 -14.92
N GLY A 527 -2.56 -4.27 -14.62
CA GLY A 527 -2.19 -2.88 -14.35
C GLY A 527 -1.87 -2.03 -15.58
N SER A 528 -1.95 -2.57 -16.81
CA SER A 528 -1.98 -1.77 -18.04
C SER A 528 -2.66 -2.52 -19.19
N GLN A 529 -3.09 -1.77 -20.21
CA GLN A 529 -3.68 -2.34 -21.44
C GLN A 529 -2.67 -3.17 -22.25
N VAL A 530 -1.36 -2.98 -22.03
CA VAL A 530 -0.30 -3.75 -22.71
C VAL A 530 -0.42 -5.25 -22.39
N VAL A 531 -0.88 -5.59 -21.19
CA VAL A 531 -1.13 -6.98 -20.78
C VAL A 531 -2.14 -7.66 -21.68
N THR A 532 -3.24 -6.97 -21.95
CA THR A 532 -4.29 -7.46 -22.84
C THR A 532 -3.76 -7.64 -24.26
N ASP A 533 -3.00 -6.67 -24.77
CA ASP A 533 -2.42 -6.71 -26.11
C ASP A 533 -1.48 -7.91 -26.32
N TYR A 534 -0.64 -8.26 -25.34
CA TYR A 534 0.24 -9.43 -25.47
C TYR A 534 -0.50 -10.76 -25.29
N TYR A 535 -1.56 -10.82 -24.48
CA TYR A 535 -2.41 -12.02 -24.38
C TYR A 535 -3.22 -12.25 -25.66
N ASP A 536 -3.72 -11.17 -26.29
CA ASP A 536 -4.39 -11.23 -27.59
C ASP A 536 -3.43 -11.76 -28.66
N LYS A 537 -2.23 -11.19 -28.74
CA LYS A 537 -1.22 -11.61 -29.73
C LYS A 537 -0.74 -13.05 -29.51
N ALA A 538 -0.66 -13.51 -28.26
CA ALA A 538 -0.31 -14.89 -27.93
C ALA A 538 -1.49 -15.87 -28.06
N GLY A 539 -2.74 -15.38 -28.23
CA GLY A 539 -3.94 -16.21 -28.29
C GLY A 539 -4.31 -16.88 -26.97
N LEU A 540 -4.02 -16.21 -25.85
CA LEU A 540 -4.12 -16.81 -24.51
C LEU A 540 -5.42 -16.50 -23.76
N TRP A 541 -6.13 -15.41 -24.09
CA TRP A 541 -7.41 -15.06 -23.46
C TRP A 541 -8.44 -16.19 -23.45
N PRO A 542 -8.70 -16.94 -24.55
CA PRO A 542 -9.71 -17.98 -24.54
C PRO A 542 -9.50 -19.06 -23.48
N TYR A 543 -8.26 -19.29 -23.05
CA TYR A 543 -7.93 -20.26 -22.01
C TYR A 543 -8.16 -19.71 -20.61
N LEU A 544 -7.79 -18.45 -20.37
CA LEU A 544 -8.10 -17.73 -19.13
C LEU A 544 -9.61 -17.62 -18.92
N GLU A 545 -10.35 -17.23 -19.95
CA GLU A 545 -11.81 -17.10 -19.93
C GLU A 545 -12.52 -18.43 -19.64
N LYS A 546 -12.05 -19.54 -20.22
CA LYS A 546 -12.58 -20.89 -19.91
C LYS A 546 -12.42 -21.29 -18.45
N LEU A 547 -11.39 -20.76 -17.77
CA LEU A 547 -11.21 -20.93 -16.32
C LEU A 547 -11.91 -19.84 -15.50
N GLY A 548 -12.64 -18.93 -16.13
CA GLY A 548 -13.39 -17.85 -15.49
C GLY A 548 -12.58 -16.57 -15.23
N PHE A 549 -11.31 -16.51 -15.64
CA PHE A 549 -10.45 -15.33 -15.49
C PHE A 549 -10.72 -14.29 -16.59
N PHE A 550 -11.90 -13.70 -16.53
CA PHE A 550 -12.28 -12.59 -17.42
C PHE A 550 -11.67 -11.27 -16.96
N LEU A 551 -11.40 -10.39 -17.92
CA LEU A 551 -11.01 -9.01 -17.66
C LEU A 551 -12.13 -8.29 -16.90
N VAL A 552 -11.82 -7.76 -15.70
CA VAL A 552 -12.79 -7.02 -14.88
C VAL A 552 -12.50 -5.51 -14.80
N GLY A 553 -11.28 -5.08 -15.11
CA GLY A 553 -10.84 -3.69 -14.97
C GLY A 553 -9.34 -3.52 -15.12
N TYR A 554 -8.90 -2.32 -15.53
CA TYR A 554 -7.51 -1.89 -15.44
C TYR A 554 -7.35 -0.99 -14.21
N GLY A 555 -7.15 -1.59 -13.04
CA GLY A 555 -7.13 -0.89 -11.77
C GLY A 555 -6.86 -1.81 -10.58
N CYS A 556 -6.70 -1.22 -9.39
CA CYS A 556 -6.30 -1.92 -8.18
C CYS A 556 -7.27 -3.04 -7.76
N THR A 557 -8.57 -2.88 -8.01
CA THR A 557 -9.62 -3.91 -7.81
C THR A 557 -9.43 -4.72 -6.51
N THR A 558 -9.28 -6.04 -6.58
CA THR A 558 -9.15 -6.93 -5.41
C THR A 558 -7.94 -6.58 -4.53
N CYS A 559 -6.83 -6.06 -5.09
CA CYS A 559 -5.63 -5.71 -4.33
C CYS A 559 -5.92 -4.64 -3.24
N ILE A 560 -6.82 -3.70 -3.53
CA ILE A 560 -7.19 -2.64 -2.58
C ILE A 560 -8.45 -2.97 -1.76
N GLY A 561 -9.02 -4.16 -1.95
CA GLY A 561 -10.29 -4.57 -1.33
C GLY A 561 -11.53 -4.27 -2.17
N ASN A 562 -11.38 -3.71 -3.37
CA ASN A 562 -12.46 -3.51 -4.33
C ASN A 562 -12.80 -4.82 -5.08
N SER A 563 -12.91 -5.91 -4.33
CA SER A 563 -13.19 -7.25 -4.84
C SER A 563 -14.63 -7.45 -5.29
N GLY A 564 -15.55 -6.53 -4.95
CA GLY A 564 -16.99 -6.65 -5.19
C GLY A 564 -17.64 -7.78 -4.37
N PRO A 565 -18.97 -7.95 -4.47
CA PRO A 565 -19.67 -8.98 -3.71
C PRO A 565 -19.32 -10.40 -4.18
N LEU A 566 -19.36 -11.37 -3.26
CA LEU A 566 -19.47 -12.78 -3.62
C LEU A 566 -20.87 -13.07 -4.18
N PRO A 567 -21.08 -14.16 -4.95
CA PRO A 567 -22.42 -14.65 -5.26
C PRO A 567 -23.27 -14.76 -4.00
N GLU A 568 -24.53 -14.33 -4.06
CA GLU A 568 -25.42 -14.20 -2.91
C GLU A 568 -25.56 -15.52 -2.14
N GLU A 569 -25.69 -16.63 -2.87
CA GLU A 569 -25.81 -17.98 -2.31
C GLU A 569 -24.55 -18.43 -1.56
N ILE A 570 -23.37 -18.02 -2.02
CA ILE A 570 -22.09 -18.32 -1.38
C ILE A 570 -21.91 -17.42 -0.16
N SER A 571 -22.12 -16.12 -0.32
CA SER A 571 -22.02 -15.14 0.77
C SER A 571 -22.96 -15.52 1.91
N LYS A 572 -24.21 -15.89 1.59
CA LYS A 572 -25.19 -16.38 2.56
C LYS A 572 -24.71 -17.64 3.27
N ALA A 573 -24.24 -18.64 2.52
CA ALA A 573 -23.76 -19.89 3.11
C ALA A 573 -22.55 -19.68 4.04
N VAL A 574 -21.63 -18.77 3.66
CA VAL A 574 -20.48 -18.39 4.49
C VAL A 574 -20.93 -17.70 5.77
N ASN A 575 -21.79 -16.69 5.68
CA ASN A 575 -22.20 -15.89 6.83
C ASN A 575 -23.13 -16.66 7.79
N ASP A 576 -24.10 -17.43 7.27
CA ASP A 576 -25.05 -18.19 8.11
C ASP A 576 -24.37 -19.30 8.92
N ASN A 577 -23.24 -19.82 8.44
CA ASN A 577 -22.53 -20.96 9.02
C ASN A 577 -21.14 -20.60 9.57
N ASP A 578 -20.83 -19.30 9.63
CA ASP A 578 -19.56 -18.72 10.11
C ASP A 578 -18.30 -19.36 9.47
N LEU A 579 -18.37 -19.68 8.17
CA LEU A 579 -17.27 -20.38 7.50
C LEU A 579 -16.02 -19.50 7.37
N ALA A 580 -14.89 -20.01 7.87
CA ALA A 580 -13.57 -19.48 7.58
C ALA A 580 -13.10 -19.85 6.16
N VAL A 581 -13.65 -19.14 5.16
CA VAL A 581 -13.25 -19.25 3.75
C VAL A 581 -12.04 -18.36 3.41
N THR A 582 -11.45 -18.59 2.25
CA THR A 582 -10.15 -18.04 1.87
C THR A 582 -10.18 -17.27 0.54
N ALA A 583 -9.27 -16.31 0.40
CA ALA A 583 -8.93 -15.68 -0.88
C ALA A 583 -7.46 -15.90 -1.22
N VAL A 584 -7.17 -16.18 -2.49
CA VAL A 584 -5.82 -16.27 -3.04
C VAL A 584 -5.66 -15.18 -4.09
N LEU A 585 -4.64 -14.33 -3.94
CA LEU A 585 -4.45 -13.20 -4.84
C LEU A 585 -2.97 -12.93 -5.10
N SER A 586 -2.68 -12.34 -6.27
CA SER A 586 -1.33 -11.88 -6.64
C SER A 586 -1.04 -10.45 -6.19
N GLY A 587 -1.65 -10.05 -5.06
CA GLY A 587 -1.40 -8.77 -4.40
C GLY A 587 -0.13 -8.74 -3.55
N ASN A 588 -0.01 -7.70 -2.74
CA ASN A 588 1.08 -7.49 -1.78
C ASN A 588 0.59 -7.43 -0.31
N ARG A 589 -0.73 -7.33 -0.08
CA ARG A 589 -1.33 -7.28 1.27
C ARG A 589 -2.47 -8.27 1.42
N ASN A 590 -2.52 -8.91 2.58
CA ASN A 590 -3.45 -9.98 2.94
C ASN A 590 -4.00 -9.84 4.37
N PHE A 591 -4.01 -8.62 4.91
CA PHE A 591 -4.57 -8.33 6.24
C PHE A 591 -6.05 -8.74 6.34
N GLU A 592 -6.46 -9.20 7.52
CA GLU A 592 -7.85 -9.57 7.79
C GLU A 592 -8.80 -8.39 7.53
N GLY A 593 -9.92 -8.64 6.85
CA GLY A 593 -10.92 -7.61 6.50
C GLY A 593 -10.51 -6.68 5.35
N ARG A 594 -9.33 -6.87 4.74
CA ARG A 594 -8.86 -6.03 3.63
C ARG A 594 -9.45 -6.42 2.27
N ILE A 595 -9.49 -7.72 1.95
CA ILE A 595 -9.76 -8.21 0.60
C ILE A 595 -11.25 -8.25 0.29
N ASN A 596 -12.02 -8.88 1.18
CA ASN A 596 -13.47 -9.02 1.05
C ASN A 596 -14.07 -9.21 2.46
N PRO A 597 -15.24 -8.62 2.78
CA PRO A 597 -15.87 -8.76 4.10
C PRO A 597 -16.26 -10.20 4.47
N ASP A 598 -16.52 -11.08 3.49
CA ASP A 598 -16.90 -12.48 3.72
C ASP A 598 -15.69 -13.40 3.96
N VAL A 599 -14.45 -12.91 3.78
CA VAL A 599 -13.22 -13.72 3.81
C VAL A 599 -12.41 -13.45 5.07
N LYS A 600 -12.12 -14.51 5.84
CA LYS A 600 -11.33 -14.43 7.09
C LYS A 600 -9.83 -14.65 6.87
N MET A 601 -9.42 -15.39 5.83
CA MET A 601 -8.04 -15.79 5.57
C MET A 601 -7.62 -15.43 4.15
N ASN A 602 -6.47 -14.77 3.97
CA ASN A 602 -6.03 -14.30 2.65
C ASN A 602 -4.58 -14.74 2.38
N TYR A 603 -4.31 -15.21 1.17
CA TYR A 603 -2.98 -15.70 0.77
C TYR A 603 -2.46 -14.95 -0.45
N LEU A 604 -1.23 -14.47 -0.37
CA LEU A 604 -0.47 -13.92 -1.48
C LEU A 604 0.21 -15.06 -2.23
N ALA A 605 0.08 -15.06 -3.55
CA ALA A 605 0.62 -16.10 -4.41
C ALA A 605 1.01 -15.53 -5.78
N SER A 606 1.89 -16.22 -6.51
CA SER A 606 2.18 -15.86 -7.90
C SER A 606 0.94 -16.03 -8.79
N PRO A 607 0.76 -15.25 -9.88
CA PRO A 607 -0.35 -15.43 -10.80
C PRO A 607 -0.60 -16.88 -11.28
N PRO A 608 0.42 -17.71 -11.59
CA PRO A 608 0.20 -19.14 -11.87
C PRO A 608 -0.39 -19.92 -10.69
N LEU A 609 0.07 -19.66 -9.46
CA LEU A 609 -0.46 -20.31 -8.26
C LEU A 609 -1.89 -19.86 -7.94
N VAL A 610 -2.27 -18.62 -8.26
CA VAL A 610 -3.67 -18.17 -8.16
C VAL A 610 -4.59 -19.06 -9.01
N ILE A 611 -4.16 -19.40 -10.24
CA ILE A 611 -4.92 -20.33 -11.10
C ILE A 611 -4.91 -21.74 -10.51
N ALA A 612 -3.76 -22.22 -10.02
CA ALA A 612 -3.66 -23.54 -9.40
C ALA A 612 -4.63 -23.70 -8.22
N TYR A 613 -4.74 -22.69 -7.35
CA TYR A 613 -5.70 -22.69 -6.24
C TYR A 613 -7.16 -22.51 -6.69
N ALA A 614 -7.43 -21.86 -7.83
CA ALA A 614 -8.77 -21.82 -8.42
C ALA A 614 -9.21 -23.20 -8.96
N LEU A 615 -8.27 -23.98 -9.51
CA LEU A 615 -8.49 -25.36 -9.96
C LEU A 615 -8.70 -26.31 -8.78
N ALA A 616 -7.90 -26.17 -7.72
CA ALA A 616 -8.03 -26.95 -6.48
C ALA A 616 -9.31 -26.60 -5.71
N GLY A 617 -9.59 -25.30 -5.54
CA GLY A 617 -10.76 -24.74 -4.86
C GLY A 617 -10.71 -24.77 -3.32
N SER A 618 -9.59 -25.20 -2.72
CA SER A 618 -9.39 -25.24 -1.28
C SER A 618 -7.93 -24.98 -0.92
N MET A 619 -7.69 -24.37 0.24
CA MET A 619 -6.35 -24.28 0.85
C MET A 619 -5.91 -25.59 1.52
N ASP A 620 -6.84 -26.52 1.75
CA ASP A 620 -6.53 -27.87 2.24
C ASP A 620 -6.12 -28.81 1.10
N PHE A 621 -5.09 -28.43 0.35
CA PHE A 621 -4.67 -29.13 -0.88
C PHE A 621 -3.16 -29.29 -0.95
N ASP A 622 -2.68 -30.48 -1.33
CA ASP A 622 -1.27 -30.79 -1.54
C ASP A 622 -1.02 -31.03 -3.04
N PHE A 623 -0.28 -30.12 -3.69
CA PHE A 623 -0.05 -30.18 -5.14
C PHE A 623 0.88 -31.31 -5.60
N ASP A 624 1.63 -31.93 -4.69
CA ASP A 624 2.51 -33.05 -5.01
C ASP A 624 1.76 -34.38 -5.00
N SER A 625 0.84 -34.54 -4.05
CA SER A 625 0.13 -35.81 -3.82
C SER A 625 -1.32 -35.83 -4.31
N ASN A 626 -1.96 -34.67 -4.52
CA ASN A 626 -3.36 -34.60 -4.93
C ASN A 626 -3.51 -34.17 -6.40
N PRO A 627 -4.31 -34.88 -7.21
CA PRO A 627 -4.63 -34.45 -8.56
C PRO A 627 -5.59 -33.26 -8.56
N LEU A 628 -5.40 -32.32 -9.48
CA LEU A 628 -6.29 -31.18 -9.73
C LEU A 628 -7.61 -31.62 -10.36
N GLY A 629 -7.58 -32.74 -11.07
CA GLY A 629 -8.70 -33.39 -11.73
C GLY A 629 -8.22 -34.53 -12.60
N THR A 630 -9.09 -35.01 -13.48
CA THR A 630 -8.77 -36.04 -14.47
C THR A 630 -8.82 -35.45 -15.87
N ASP A 631 -7.95 -35.94 -16.76
CA ASP A 631 -7.97 -35.53 -18.16
C ASP A 631 -9.06 -36.24 -18.98
N ASN A 632 -9.17 -35.87 -20.25
CA ASN A 632 -10.16 -36.44 -21.17
C ASN A 632 -10.05 -37.97 -21.33
N ASP A 633 -8.90 -38.55 -21.00
CA ASP A 633 -8.63 -39.99 -21.05
C ASP A 633 -8.81 -40.66 -19.67
N GLY A 634 -9.19 -39.89 -18.64
CA GLY A 634 -9.42 -40.35 -17.27
C GLY A 634 -8.16 -40.47 -16.42
N ASN A 635 -7.02 -39.91 -16.85
CA ASN A 635 -5.78 -39.92 -16.07
C ASN A 635 -5.75 -38.75 -15.08
N ASP A 636 -5.19 -38.99 -13.89
CA ASP A 636 -4.93 -37.94 -12.90
C ASP A 636 -3.98 -36.87 -13.47
N VAL A 637 -4.34 -35.60 -13.26
CA VAL A 637 -3.53 -34.43 -13.66
C VAL A 637 -3.05 -33.69 -12.42
N PHE A 638 -1.73 -33.62 -12.24
CA PHE A 638 -1.07 -32.91 -11.15
C PHE A 638 -0.58 -31.53 -11.59
N LEU A 639 -0.23 -30.65 -10.63
CA LEU A 639 0.28 -29.32 -10.95
C LEU A 639 1.52 -29.37 -11.85
N LYS A 640 2.45 -30.29 -11.58
CA LYS A 640 3.66 -30.51 -12.39
C LYS A 640 3.38 -30.86 -13.85
N ASP A 641 2.21 -31.42 -14.16
CA ASP A 641 1.85 -31.83 -15.53
C ASP A 641 1.38 -30.64 -16.39
N ILE A 642 0.99 -29.54 -15.75
CA ILE A 642 0.47 -28.33 -16.40
C ILE A 642 1.34 -27.09 -16.17
N TRP A 643 2.32 -27.16 -15.28
CA TRP A 643 3.24 -26.05 -15.00
C TRP A 643 4.09 -25.73 -16.24
N PRO A 644 4.09 -24.48 -16.74
CA PRO A 644 4.82 -24.12 -17.94
C PRO A 644 6.34 -24.16 -17.72
N SER A 645 7.09 -24.54 -18.74
CA SER A 645 8.55 -24.47 -18.69
C SER A 645 9.03 -23.02 -18.83
N GLN A 646 10.21 -22.70 -18.29
CA GLN A 646 10.81 -21.37 -18.48
C GLN A 646 11.06 -21.06 -19.96
N GLN A 647 11.37 -22.08 -20.76
CA GLN A 647 11.56 -21.94 -22.20
C GLN A 647 10.27 -21.48 -22.88
N ASP A 648 9.13 -22.11 -22.58
CA ASP A 648 7.84 -21.75 -23.18
C ASP A 648 7.44 -20.31 -22.84
N ILE A 649 7.69 -19.89 -21.59
CA ILE A 649 7.44 -18.53 -21.12
C ILE A 649 8.30 -17.54 -21.92
N ASN A 650 9.61 -17.78 -21.98
CA ASN A 650 10.55 -16.88 -22.66
C ASN A 650 10.27 -16.79 -24.16
N GLU A 651 9.98 -17.90 -24.82
CA GLU A 651 9.61 -17.93 -26.24
C GLU A 651 8.29 -17.18 -26.50
N THR A 652 7.31 -17.35 -25.62
CA THR A 652 6.03 -16.63 -25.74
C THR A 652 6.23 -15.12 -25.54
N ILE A 653 7.01 -14.70 -24.54
CA ILE A 653 7.35 -13.29 -24.31
C ILE A 653 8.04 -12.68 -25.54
N ALA A 654 9.07 -13.34 -26.06
CA ALA A 654 9.84 -12.86 -27.22
C ALA A 654 8.97 -12.70 -28.47
N ASN A 655 7.95 -13.54 -28.64
CA ASN A 655 7.03 -13.49 -29.78
C ASN A 655 5.87 -12.51 -29.58
N ALA A 656 5.34 -12.42 -28.36
CA ALA A 656 4.13 -11.67 -28.06
C ALA A 656 4.43 -10.19 -27.76
N ILE A 657 5.47 -9.88 -26.99
CA ILE A 657 5.70 -8.52 -26.50
C ILE A 657 6.61 -7.75 -27.46
N ASN A 658 6.23 -6.52 -27.80
CA ASN A 658 7.09 -5.62 -28.58
C ASN A 658 6.89 -4.15 -28.23
N THR A 659 7.84 -3.32 -28.62
CA THR A 659 7.88 -1.89 -28.35
C THR A 659 6.69 -1.10 -28.88
N GLU A 660 6.13 -1.53 -30.01
CA GLU A 660 5.00 -0.82 -30.64
C GLU A 660 3.71 -0.94 -29.80
N MET A 661 3.55 -2.01 -29.01
CA MET A 661 2.44 -2.11 -28.04
C MET A 661 2.50 -0.98 -27.00
N PHE A 662 3.68 -0.74 -26.42
CA PHE A 662 3.84 0.33 -25.43
C PHE A 662 3.62 1.71 -26.05
N LYS A 663 4.26 2.00 -27.20
CA LYS A 663 4.06 3.28 -27.90
C LYS A 663 2.60 3.53 -28.24
N LYS A 664 1.88 2.52 -28.74
CA LYS A 664 0.45 2.62 -29.08
C LYS A 664 -0.40 2.92 -27.85
N ASN A 665 -0.25 2.14 -26.78
CA ASN A 665 -1.11 2.27 -25.59
C ASN A 665 -0.83 3.56 -24.81
N TYR A 666 0.41 4.05 -24.82
CA TYR A 666 0.80 5.24 -24.08
C TYR A 666 0.77 6.55 -24.89
N ALA A 667 0.59 6.51 -26.21
CA ALA A 667 0.56 7.72 -27.06
C ALA A 667 -0.49 8.75 -26.63
N ASP A 668 -1.65 8.28 -26.14
CA ASP A 668 -2.81 9.10 -25.76
C ASP A 668 -3.14 8.93 -24.26
N VAL A 669 -2.16 8.60 -23.41
CA VAL A 669 -2.39 8.21 -22.00
C VAL A 669 -3.16 9.25 -21.18
N PHE A 670 -3.04 10.54 -21.48
CA PHE A 670 -3.75 11.63 -20.78
C PHE A 670 -5.07 12.05 -21.43
N LYS A 671 -5.43 11.48 -22.58
CA LYS A 671 -6.56 11.93 -23.40
C LYS A 671 -7.91 11.46 -22.86
N GLY A 672 -7.96 10.21 -22.42
CA GLY A 672 -9.18 9.55 -21.92
C GLY A 672 -10.23 9.25 -22.98
N ASP A 673 -11.22 8.46 -22.57
CA ASP A 673 -12.35 8.07 -23.40
C ASP A 673 -13.33 9.23 -23.66
N ASP A 674 -14.37 8.98 -24.46
CA ASP A 674 -15.39 9.99 -24.74
C ASP A 674 -16.14 10.43 -23.47
N ARG A 675 -16.31 9.55 -22.47
CA ARG A 675 -16.98 9.91 -21.21
C ARG A 675 -16.14 10.92 -20.44
N TRP A 676 -14.84 10.66 -20.26
CA TRP A 676 -13.89 11.57 -19.60
C TRP A 676 -13.85 12.93 -20.27
N ARG A 677 -13.69 12.96 -21.60
CA ARG A 677 -13.59 14.22 -22.36
C ARG A 677 -14.87 15.04 -22.39
N ASN A 678 -16.02 14.44 -22.10
CA ASN A 678 -17.31 15.13 -22.08
C ASN A 678 -17.83 15.46 -20.67
N LEU A 679 -17.06 15.20 -19.60
CA LEU A 679 -17.44 15.61 -18.23
C LEU A 679 -17.56 17.14 -18.14
N PRO A 680 -18.67 17.71 -17.66
CA PRO A 680 -18.74 19.16 -17.47
C PRO A 680 -17.67 19.59 -16.46
N THR A 681 -16.96 20.70 -16.71
CA THR A 681 -16.00 21.27 -15.76
C THR A 681 -16.34 22.73 -15.52
N PRO A 682 -16.41 23.21 -14.26
CA PRO A 682 -16.60 24.63 -13.98
C PRO A 682 -15.43 25.44 -14.54
N SER A 683 -15.69 26.73 -14.84
CA SER A 683 -14.68 27.67 -15.31
C SER A 683 -14.24 28.60 -14.17
N GLY A 684 -12.93 28.77 -13.97
CA GLY A 684 -12.38 29.73 -13.00
C GLY A 684 -11.18 29.16 -12.24
N ASP A 685 -10.45 30.06 -11.57
CA ASP A 685 -9.22 29.74 -10.83
C ASP A 685 -9.50 29.15 -9.43
N THR A 686 -10.72 29.34 -8.93
CA THR A 686 -11.24 28.76 -7.68
C THR A 686 -12.33 27.74 -7.98
N PHE A 687 -12.49 26.74 -7.13
CA PHE A 687 -13.52 25.71 -7.29
C PHE A 687 -14.88 26.22 -6.80
N GLU A 688 -15.95 25.96 -7.55
CA GLU A 688 -17.31 26.26 -7.12
C GLU A 688 -17.87 25.08 -6.32
N TRP A 689 -17.86 25.20 -4.99
CA TRP A 689 -18.36 24.15 -4.09
C TRP A 689 -19.88 24.01 -4.18
N ALA A 690 -20.37 22.82 -4.54
CA ALA A 690 -21.79 22.50 -4.49
C ALA A 690 -22.22 22.17 -3.04
N GLU A 691 -23.23 22.90 -2.53
CA GLU A 691 -23.70 22.72 -1.14
C GLU A 691 -24.28 21.32 -0.87
N ASP A 692 -24.89 20.70 -1.88
CA ASP A 692 -25.49 19.36 -1.84
C ASP A 692 -24.51 18.25 -2.22
N SER A 693 -23.24 18.59 -2.51
CA SER A 693 -22.21 17.59 -2.77
C SER A 693 -22.04 16.63 -1.60
N THR A 694 -22.02 15.34 -1.93
CA THR A 694 -21.67 14.27 -0.99
C THR A 694 -20.28 13.67 -1.26
N TYR A 695 -19.54 14.16 -2.26
CA TYR A 695 -18.19 13.69 -2.59
C TYR A 695 -17.07 14.71 -2.38
N VAL A 696 -17.33 16.00 -2.61
CA VAL A 696 -16.32 17.07 -2.60
C VAL A 696 -16.87 18.26 -1.80
N ARG A 697 -16.30 18.52 -0.62
CA ARG A 697 -16.72 19.63 0.26
C ARG A 697 -15.51 20.37 0.80
N LYS A 698 -15.61 21.70 0.88
CA LYS A 698 -14.58 22.58 1.46
C LYS A 698 -14.30 22.18 2.92
N PRO A 699 -13.11 21.69 3.27
CA PRO A 699 -12.75 21.38 4.64
C PRO A 699 -12.50 22.64 5.48
N PRO A 700 -12.66 22.59 6.81
CA PRO A 700 -12.59 23.75 7.69
C PRO A 700 -11.16 24.13 8.13
N TYR A 701 -10.10 23.58 7.51
CA TYR A 701 -8.72 23.66 8.02
C TYR A 701 -8.15 25.08 8.16
N PHE A 702 -8.65 26.01 7.35
CA PHE A 702 -8.18 27.39 7.28
C PHE A 702 -9.23 28.39 7.79
N ASP A 703 -10.36 27.92 8.33
CA ASP A 703 -11.43 28.79 8.80
C ASP A 703 -10.95 29.65 9.95
N GLY A 704 -11.00 30.98 9.77
CA GLY A 704 -10.56 31.94 10.77
C GLY A 704 -9.04 31.95 11.02
N MET A 705 -8.24 31.31 10.18
CA MET A 705 -6.79 31.22 10.35
C MET A 705 -6.12 32.61 10.33
N PRO A 706 -5.33 32.99 11.35
CA PRO A 706 -4.58 34.24 11.36
C PRO A 706 -3.32 34.18 10.48
N ALA A 707 -2.93 35.35 9.96
CA ALA A 707 -1.74 35.51 9.11
C ALA A 707 -0.43 35.16 9.83
N GLU A 708 -0.34 35.42 11.13
CA GLU A 708 0.75 34.95 11.99
C GLU A 708 0.26 33.78 12.86
N PRO A 709 1.12 32.79 13.14
CA PRO A 709 0.75 31.63 13.96
C PRO A 709 0.40 32.05 15.40
N GLU A 710 -0.61 31.38 15.97
CA GLU A 710 -0.90 31.49 17.39
C GLU A 710 0.19 30.76 18.20
N ALA A 711 0.43 31.23 19.43
CA ALA A 711 1.37 30.56 20.31
C ALA A 711 0.85 29.16 20.68
N VAL A 712 1.75 28.19 20.67
CA VAL A 712 1.48 26.83 21.13
C VAL A 712 1.15 26.86 22.62
N SER A 713 0.12 26.14 23.05
CA SER A 713 -0.29 26.04 24.45
C SER A 713 -0.15 24.62 24.98
N ASP A 714 -0.01 24.50 26.31
CA ASP A 714 -0.19 23.24 27.01
C ASP A 714 -1.63 22.69 26.84
N ILE A 715 -1.80 21.38 27.05
CA ILE A 715 -3.09 20.70 26.95
C ILE A 715 -3.58 20.42 28.37
N THR A 716 -4.80 20.86 28.72
CA THR A 716 -5.35 20.69 30.07
C THR A 716 -6.74 20.04 30.04
N GLY A 717 -6.99 19.17 31.01
CA GLY A 717 -8.29 18.50 31.20
C GLY A 717 -8.72 17.59 30.05
N ALA A 718 -7.78 17.05 29.26
CA ALA A 718 -8.12 16.22 28.11
C ALA A 718 -8.70 14.86 28.50
N ARG A 719 -9.57 14.28 27.66
CA ARG A 719 -10.20 12.97 27.89
C ARG A 719 -9.74 11.94 26.87
N VAL A 720 -9.67 10.68 27.29
CA VAL A 720 -9.32 9.58 26.39
C VAL A 720 -10.50 9.28 25.46
N LEU A 721 -10.31 9.48 24.17
CA LEU A 721 -11.29 9.12 23.13
C LEU A 721 -11.23 7.62 22.80
N ALA A 722 -10.03 7.05 22.78
CA ALA A 722 -9.80 5.64 22.52
C ALA A 722 -8.54 5.14 23.24
N LEU A 723 -8.63 3.94 23.81
CA LEU A 723 -7.50 3.19 24.36
C LEU A 723 -7.30 1.93 23.51
N LEU A 724 -6.20 1.88 22.79
CA LEU A 724 -5.96 0.89 21.73
C LEU A 724 -4.72 0.04 22.03
N GLY A 725 -4.71 -1.18 21.50
CA GLY A 725 -3.59 -2.11 21.66
C GLY A 725 -2.46 -1.89 20.65
N ASP A 726 -1.71 -2.96 20.39
CA ASP A 726 -0.61 -2.99 19.43
C ASP A 726 -1.09 -3.05 17.97
N SER A 727 -0.22 -2.63 17.05
CA SER A 727 -0.35 -2.75 15.59
C SER A 727 -1.68 -2.20 15.05
N VAL A 728 -2.16 -1.10 15.61
CA VAL A 728 -3.32 -0.35 15.09
C VAL A 728 -2.95 0.25 13.74
N THR A 729 -3.39 -0.39 12.67
CA THR A 729 -3.14 0.09 11.30
C THR A 729 -3.92 1.36 10.94
N THR A 730 -3.48 2.09 9.91
CA THR A 730 -4.24 3.21 9.33
C THR A 730 -5.58 2.79 8.74
N ASP A 731 -5.81 1.51 8.44
CA ASP A 731 -7.13 0.97 8.08
C ASP A 731 -8.09 0.93 9.30
N HIS A 732 -7.57 0.75 10.51
CA HIS A 732 -8.39 0.86 11.73
C HIS A 732 -8.75 2.32 12.03
N ILE A 733 -7.81 3.24 11.84
CA ILE A 733 -7.99 4.68 12.10
C ILE A 733 -8.84 5.34 11.01
N SER A 734 -8.60 5.02 9.74
CA SER A 734 -9.31 5.59 8.58
C SER A 734 -9.59 4.48 7.55
N PRO A 735 -10.71 3.74 7.71
CA PRO A 735 -11.09 2.69 6.78
C PRO A 735 -11.31 3.26 5.38
N ALA A 736 -11.03 2.47 4.34
CA ALA A 736 -11.25 2.85 2.94
C ALA A 736 -12.36 2.04 2.25
N GLY A 737 -12.79 0.91 2.86
CA GLY A 737 -13.77 -0.01 2.27
C GLY A 737 -15.22 0.48 2.37
N SER A 738 -16.15 -0.46 2.27
CA SER A 738 -17.59 -0.18 2.25
C SER A 738 -18.11 0.49 3.53
N ILE A 739 -19.06 1.40 3.37
CA ILE A 739 -19.74 2.07 4.48
C ILE A 739 -20.90 1.19 4.96
N LYS A 740 -20.88 0.76 6.22
CA LYS A 740 -21.91 -0.12 6.79
C LYS A 740 -23.18 0.69 7.15
N PRO A 741 -24.39 0.21 6.81
CA PRO A 741 -25.64 0.83 7.26
C PRO A 741 -25.72 0.96 8.79
N GLY A 742 -26.37 2.01 9.27
CA GLY A 742 -26.52 2.30 10.70
C GLY A 742 -25.28 2.89 11.38
N THR A 743 -24.20 3.17 10.65
CA THR A 743 -23.05 3.95 11.14
C THR A 743 -23.28 5.45 10.96
N PRO A 744 -22.57 6.33 11.70
CA PRO A 744 -22.72 7.78 11.55
C PRO A 744 -22.54 8.27 10.10
N ALA A 745 -21.57 7.73 9.37
CA ALA A 745 -21.34 8.08 7.97
C ALA A 745 -22.52 7.67 7.06
N ALA A 746 -23.09 6.48 7.27
CA ALA A 746 -24.29 6.04 6.55
C ALA A 746 -25.50 6.94 6.86
N GLN A 747 -25.72 7.29 8.13
CA GLN A 747 -26.81 8.18 8.54
C GLN A 747 -26.68 9.57 7.93
N TYR A 748 -25.46 10.10 7.82
CA TYR A 748 -25.19 11.35 7.10
C TYR A 748 -25.52 11.23 5.60
N LEU A 749 -25.10 10.16 4.94
CA LEU A 749 -25.41 9.94 3.52
C LEU A 749 -26.92 9.79 3.28
N GLU A 750 -27.62 9.03 4.13
CA GLU A 750 -29.07 8.86 4.08
C GLU A 750 -29.82 10.17 4.28
N SER A 751 -29.37 11.02 5.22
CA SER A 751 -30.00 12.33 5.44
C SER A 751 -29.82 13.30 4.28
N HIS A 752 -28.84 13.04 3.39
CA HIS A 752 -28.62 13.75 2.13
C HIS A 752 -29.21 13.01 0.92
N GLY A 753 -30.07 12.01 1.14
CA GLY A 753 -30.80 11.31 0.07
C GLY A 753 -29.99 10.27 -0.70
N VAL A 754 -28.82 9.85 -0.21
CA VAL A 754 -28.00 8.82 -0.84
C VAL A 754 -28.53 7.43 -0.45
N GLU A 755 -28.90 6.63 -1.44
CA GLU A 755 -29.37 5.26 -1.23
C GLU A 755 -28.22 4.32 -0.82
N LYS A 756 -28.54 3.22 -0.11
CA LYS A 756 -27.55 2.25 0.39
C LYS A 756 -26.61 1.71 -0.71
N LYS A 757 -27.14 1.44 -1.90
CA LYS A 757 -26.34 0.96 -3.06
C LYS A 757 -25.33 2.00 -3.57
N ASP A 758 -25.57 3.28 -3.26
CA ASP A 758 -24.81 4.43 -3.75
C ASP A 758 -23.94 5.06 -2.65
N TYR A 759 -23.86 4.43 -1.45
CA TYR A 759 -22.90 4.83 -0.41
C TYR A 759 -21.46 4.86 -0.93
N ASN A 760 -21.13 3.93 -1.84
CA ASN A 760 -19.78 3.71 -2.35
C ASN A 760 -18.85 3.31 -1.17
N SER A 761 -17.59 3.73 -1.19
CA SER A 761 -16.59 3.38 -0.18
C SER A 761 -16.12 4.61 0.60
N TYR A 762 -15.55 4.44 1.79
CA TYR A 762 -14.90 5.57 2.48
C TYR A 762 -13.77 6.16 1.63
N GLY A 763 -13.04 5.34 0.88
CA GLY A 763 -11.97 5.80 -0.01
C GLY A 763 -12.45 6.77 -1.09
N SER A 764 -13.61 6.52 -1.69
CA SER A 764 -14.18 7.44 -2.69
C SER A 764 -14.74 8.72 -2.06
N ARG A 765 -15.06 8.72 -0.76
CA ARG A 765 -15.64 9.87 -0.04
C ARG A 765 -14.59 10.81 0.56
N ARG A 766 -13.30 10.63 0.24
CA ARG A 766 -12.20 11.41 0.82
C ARG A 766 -12.15 12.89 0.49
N GLY A 767 -12.85 13.32 -0.57
CA GLY A 767 -13.06 14.75 -0.82
C GLY A 767 -14.10 15.39 0.09
N ASN A 768 -14.82 14.61 0.90
CA ASN A 768 -15.88 15.08 1.78
C ASN A 768 -15.50 14.83 3.25
N HIS A 769 -15.07 15.89 3.93
CA HIS A 769 -14.68 15.82 5.33
C HIS A 769 -15.80 15.34 6.27
N GLU A 770 -17.07 15.65 6.00
CA GLU A 770 -18.21 15.22 6.84
C GLU A 770 -18.31 13.70 6.91
N VAL A 771 -18.12 13.01 5.78
CA VAL A 771 -18.14 11.54 5.74
C VAL A 771 -16.90 10.97 6.40
N MET A 772 -15.74 11.56 6.16
CA MET A 772 -14.47 11.01 6.63
C MET A 772 -14.26 11.19 8.14
N ILE A 773 -14.70 12.30 8.73
CA ILE A 773 -14.68 12.48 10.20
C ILE A 773 -15.55 11.40 10.86
N ARG A 774 -16.74 11.15 10.32
CA ARG A 774 -17.65 10.07 10.76
C ARG A 774 -17.09 8.67 10.54
N GLY A 775 -16.23 8.51 9.54
CA GLY A 775 -15.51 7.27 9.24
C GLY A 775 -14.26 7.06 10.10
N THR A 776 -13.79 8.07 10.82
CA THR A 776 -12.56 7.98 11.60
C THR A 776 -12.78 7.07 12.82
N PHE A 777 -11.89 6.10 12.98
CA PHE A 777 -12.00 4.96 13.89
C PHE A 777 -13.26 4.09 13.67
N ALA A 778 -13.92 4.16 12.52
CA ALA A 778 -15.17 3.42 12.26
C ALA A 778 -14.97 1.98 11.77
N ASN A 779 -13.73 1.47 11.79
CA ASN A 779 -13.44 0.11 11.32
C ASN A 779 -14.15 -0.94 12.18
N ILE A 780 -14.84 -1.89 11.54
CA ILE A 780 -15.63 -2.93 12.20
C ILE A 780 -14.79 -3.90 13.06
N ARG A 781 -13.47 -3.92 12.90
CA ARG A 781 -12.52 -4.74 13.65
C ARG A 781 -11.71 -3.94 14.68
N LEU A 782 -11.92 -2.63 14.81
CA LEU A 782 -11.25 -1.84 15.83
C LEU A 782 -11.61 -2.39 17.22
N LYS A 783 -10.60 -2.65 18.05
CA LYS A 783 -10.77 -3.09 19.44
C LYS A 783 -10.36 -1.96 20.38
N ASN A 784 -11.35 -1.28 20.94
CA ASN A 784 -11.16 -0.22 21.91
C ASN A 784 -11.27 -0.80 23.32
N GLN A 785 -10.18 -0.76 24.09
CA GLN A 785 -10.07 -1.35 25.43
C GLN A 785 -10.90 -0.61 26.49
N LEU A 786 -11.53 0.51 26.15
CA LEU A 786 -12.57 1.16 26.96
C LEU A 786 -13.89 0.34 27.04
N LEU A 787 -14.02 -0.69 26.19
CA LEU A 787 -15.19 -1.55 26.09
C LEU A 787 -14.77 -3.01 26.23
N ASP A 788 -15.59 -3.80 26.92
CA ASP A 788 -15.38 -5.23 27.10
C ASP A 788 -15.96 -6.00 25.92
N ASP A 789 -15.11 -6.75 25.20
CA ASP A 789 -15.49 -7.64 24.09
C ASP A 789 -16.30 -7.00 22.94
N VAL A 790 -16.16 -5.69 22.74
CA VAL A 790 -16.78 -4.96 21.61
C VAL A 790 -15.74 -4.72 20.51
N SER A 791 -16.07 -5.12 19.28
CA SER A 791 -15.33 -4.74 18.06
C SER A 791 -16.15 -3.76 17.23
N GLY A 792 -15.48 -2.74 16.68
CA GLY A 792 -16.10 -1.69 15.87
C GLY A 792 -15.70 -0.29 16.33
N GLY A 793 -16.21 0.72 15.63
CA GLY A 793 -15.95 2.13 15.92
C GLY A 793 -16.71 2.69 17.12
N TYR A 794 -16.54 2.05 18.27
CA TYR A 794 -17.22 2.37 19.51
C TYR A 794 -16.25 2.87 20.59
N THR A 795 -16.76 3.69 21.50
CA THR A 795 -16.05 4.15 22.70
C THR A 795 -17.01 4.37 23.86
N ARG A 796 -16.48 4.82 25.00
CA ARG A 796 -17.22 5.31 26.17
C ARG A 796 -17.35 6.83 26.09
N ASP A 797 -18.58 7.35 26.19
CA ASP A 797 -18.81 8.80 26.24
C ASP A 797 -18.85 9.29 27.69
N PHE A 798 -17.71 9.74 28.22
CA PHE A 798 -17.62 10.24 29.58
C PHE A 798 -18.23 11.63 29.79
N THR A 799 -18.81 12.24 28.76
CA THR A 799 -19.59 13.49 28.92
C THR A 799 -21.01 13.24 29.41
N GLN A 800 -21.49 11.99 29.31
CA GLN A 800 -22.83 11.56 29.72
C GLN A 800 -22.77 10.73 31.01
N ASP A 801 -23.91 10.66 31.70
CA ASP A 801 -24.05 9.83 32.90
C ASP A 801 -23.79 8.35 32.58
N ASP A 802 -23.08 7.66 33.48
CA ASP A 802 -22.68 6.24 33.35
C ASP A 802 -21.74 5.89 32.18
N ALA A 803 -21.23 6.89 31.45
CA ALA A 803 -20.33 6.71 30.32
C ALA A 803 -20.82 5.64 29.32
N PRO A 804 -21.98 5.85 28.66
CA PRO A 804 -22.57 4.85 27.77
C PRO A 804 -21.65 4.55 26.59
N GLN A 805 -21.82 3.35 26.03
CA GLN A 805 -21.21 3.03 24.74
C GLN A 805 -21.82 3.94 23.66
N ALA A 806 -20.97 4.58 22.87
CA ALA A 806 -21.35 5.43 21.75
C ALA A 806 -20.45 5.16 20.54
N PHE A 807 -20.85 5.61 19.35
CA PHE A 807 -19.91 5.71 18.24
C PHE A 807 -18.85 6.76 18.57
N ILE A 808 -17.61 6.53 18.11
CA ILE A 808 -16.49 7.46 18.36
C ILE A 808 -16.82 8.87 17.87
N TYR A 809 -17.42 8.99 16.69
CA TYR A 809 -17.87 10.28 16.15
C TYR A 809 -18.85 11.00 17.09
N ASP A 810 -19.91 10.32 17.53
CA ASP A 810 -20.94 10.94 18.38
C ASP A 810 -20.36 11.40 19.73
N ALA A 811 -19.52 10.57 20.36
CA ALA A 811 -18.81 10.93 21.58
C ALA A 811 -17.92 12.16 21.37
N ALA A 812 -17.14 12.20 20.29
CA ALA A 812 -16.28 13.32 19.94
C ALA A 812 -17.06 14.63 19.75
N GLN A 813 -18.25 14.58 19.14
CA GLN A 813 -19.11 15.77 19.03
C GLN A 813 -19.57 16.28 20.41
N ASN A 814 -19.95 15.38 21.33
CA ASN A 814 -20.33 15.77 22.69
C ASN A 814 -19.17 16.39 23.48
N TYR A 815 -17.93 15.92 23.26
CA TYR A 815 -16.73 16.55 23.81
C TYR A 815 -16.47 17.93 23.21
N ALA A 816 -16.63 18.08 21.90
CA ALA A 816 -16.45 19.35 21.20
C ALA A 816 -17.45 20.42 21.71
N GLU A 817 -18.72 20.07 21.92
CA GLU A 817 -19.73 20.98 22.50
C GLU A 817 -19.34 21.51 23.89
N LYS A 818 -18.57 20.74 24.65
CA LYS A 818 -18.09 21.09 26.00
C LYS A 818 -16.69 21.70 26.00
N ASN A 819 -16.06 21.88 24.83
CA ASN A 819 -14.68 22.33 24.65
C ASN A 819 -13.66 21.49 25.43
N ILE A 820 -13.87 20.17 25.46
CA ILE A 820 -12.97 19.23 26.13
C ILE A 820 -11.97 18.69 25.09
N PRO A 821 -10.65 18.91 25.27
CA PRO A 821 -9.65 18.34 24.37
C PRO A 821 -9.58 16.81 24.51
N LEU A 822 -9.15 16.13 23.46
CA LEU A 822 -9.08 14.66 23.45
C LEU A 822 -7.65 14.14 23.30
N VAL A 823 -7.43 12.94 23.85
CA VAL A 823 -6.21 12.15 23.66
C VAL A 823 -6.54 10.74 23.19
N VAL A 824 -5.63 10.13 22.45
CA VAL A 824 -5.68 8.70 22.11
C VAL A 824 -4.49 8.00 22.76
N LEU A 825 -4.73 6.85 23.36
CA LEU A 825 -3.69 5.96 23.90
C LEU A 825 -3.54 4.74 22.99
N GLY A 826 -2.32 4.34 22.68
CA GLY A 826 -2.03 3.18 21.80
C GLY A 826 -0.83 2.34 22.27
N GLY A 827 -0.74 1.12 21.75
CA GLY A 827 0.41 0.23 21.99
C GLY A 827 1.56 0.49 21.01
N LYS A 828 2.19 -0.58 20.54
CA LYS A 828 3.30 -0.56 19.59
C LYS A 828 2.84 -0.41 18.15
N GLU A 829 3.70 0.11 17.28
CA GLU A 829 3.47 0.21 15.82
C GLU A 829 2.16 0.92 15.45
N TYR A 830 1.79 1.95 16.21
CA TYR A 830 0.58 2.72 15.99
C TYR A 830 0.65 3.47 14.65
N GLY A 831 -0.37 3.29 13.82
CA GLY A 831 -0.46 3.88 12.49
C GLY A 831 0.24 3.09 11.38
N SER A 832 0.44 1.79 11.53
CA SER A 832 1.06 0.97 10.48
C SER A 832 0.20 0.84 9.20
N GLY A 833 0.81 0.67 8.03
CA GLY A 833 0.09 0.36 6.77
C GLY A 833 0.09 1.50 5.74
N SER A 834 -1.05 1.73 5.07
CA SER A 834 -1.17 2.71 3.98
C SER A 834 -0.91 4.16 4.44
N SER A 835 -0.35 4.98 3.54
CA SER A 835 -0.03 6.40 3.74
C SER A 835 -1.25 7.35 3.73
N ARG A 836 -2.30 7.02 4.48
CA ARG A 836 -3.58 7.74 4.47
C ARG A 836 -3.53 8.97 5.36
N ASP A 837 -3.56 10.14 4.75
CA ASP A 837 -3.66 11.45 5.42
C ASP A 837 -4.89 11.57 6.32
N TRP A 838 -6.03 10.98 5.93
CA TRP A 838 -7.27 10.96 6.71
C TRP A 838 -7.14 10.27 8.07
N ALA A 839 -6.13 9.42 8.27
CA ALA A 839 -5.83 8.90 9.61
C ALA A 839 -5.38 10.00 10.58
N ALA A 840 -4.73 11.07 10.08
CA ALA A 840 -4.39 12.25 10.88
C ALA A 840 -5.43 13.36 10.77
N LYS A 841 -5.93 13.68 9.56
CA LYS A 841 -6.98 14.70 9.35
C LYS A 841 -8.23 14.38 10.18
N GLY A 842 -8.70 13.14 10.11
CA GLY A 842 -9.83 12.66 10.90
C GLY A 842 -9.58 12.73 12.40
N THR A 843 -8.40 12.30 12.86
CA THR A 843 -8.00 12.33 14.27
C THR A 843 -8.02 13.77 14.82
N SER A 844 -7.42 14.72 14.10
CA SER A 844 -7.44 16.15 14.45
C SER A 844 -8.85 16.73 14.45
N LEU A 845 -9.65 16.45 13.41
CA LEU A 845 -11.02 16.94 13.26
C LEU A 845 -12.03 16.33 14.26
N LEU A 846 -11.72 15.17 14.87
CA LEU A 846 -12.47 14.67 16.03
C LEU A 846 -12.15 15.44 17.33
N GLY A 847 -11.15 16.33 17.32
CA GLY A 847 -10.73 17.11 18.50
C GLY A 847 -9.57 16.52 19.28
N VAL A 848 -8.88 15.51 18.72
CA VAL A 848 -7.68 14.91 19.36
C VAL A 848 -6.51 15.89 19.26
N ARG A 849 -5.90 16.20 20.42
CA ARG A 849 -4.76 17.11 20.53
C ARG A 849 -3.43 16.40 20.75
N ALA A 850 -3.46 15.21 21.33
CA ALA A 850 -2.27 14.38 21.54
C ALA A 850 -2.56 12.89 21.32
N VAL A 851 -1.57 12.16 20.85
CA VAL A 851 -1.58 10.69 20.77
C VAL A 851 -0.40 10.16 21.56
N ILE A 852 -0.64 9.29 22.55
CA ILE A 852 0.40 8.73 23.43
C ILE A 852 0.52 7.22 23.18
N THR A 853 1.68 6.75 22.73
CA THR A 853 1.87 5.35 22.32
C THR A 853 3.18 4.74 22.82
N GLU A 854 3.34 3.43 22.71
CA GLU A 854 4.66 2.82 22.92
C GLU A 854 5.55 3.07 21.69
N SER A 855 5.01 3.01 20.48
CA SER A 855 5.72 3.39 19.25
C SER A 855 4.80 3.75 18.09
N PHE A 856 5.30 4.61 17.19
CA PHE A 856 4.63 5.02 15.97
C PHE A 856 5.27 4.40 14.72
N GLU A 857 4.47 4.18 13.69
CA GLU A 857 4.97 4.08 12.31
C GLU A 857 5.35 5.49 11.79
N ARG A 858 6.41 5.56 10.97
CA ARG A 858 7.05 6.80 10.50
C ARG A 858 6.09 7.76 9.80
N ILE A 859 5.36 7.29 8.78
CA ILE A 859 4.46 8.13 7.96
C ILE A 859 3.31 8.65 8.80
N HIS A 860 2.72 7.81 9.65
CA HIS A 860 1.61 8.24 10.49
C HIS A 860 2.02 9.30 11.51
N ARG A 861 3.19 9.15 12.15
CA ARG A 861 3.76 10.17 13.05
C ARG A 861 3.88 11.52 12.37
N SER A 862 4.48 11.58 11.18
CA SER A 862 4.66 12.84 10.45
C SER A 862 3.32 13.44 10.01
N ASN A 863 2.33 12.62 9.61
CA ASN A 863 0.98 13.10 9.33
C ASN A 863 0.28 13.72 10.56
N LEU A 864 0.46 13.17 11.76
CA LEU A 864 -0.11 13.75 12.99
C LEU A 864 0.46 15.16 13.24
N ILE A 865 1.78 15.33 13.11
CA ILE A 865 2.46 16.63 13.23
C ILE A 865 1.94 17.59 12.15
N GLY A 866 1.80 17.10 10.91
CA GLY A 866 1.26 17.86 9.78
C GLY A 866 -0.15 18.39 9.99
N MET A 867 -0.92 17.80 10.92
CA MET A 867 -2.26 18.23 11.33
C MET A 867 -2.32 18.87 12.74
N GLY A 868 -1.18 19.21 13.32
CA GLY A 868 -1.09 19.87 14.62
C GLY A 868 -1.45 18.98 15.82
N VAL A 869 -1.37 17.65 15.68
CA VAL A 869 -1.54 16.68 16.77
C VAL A 869 -0.16 16.28 17.28
N ILE A 870 0.11 16.43 18.58
CA ILE A 870 1.44 16.10 19.13
C ILE A 870 1.58 14.58 19.32
N PRO A 871 2.56 13.93 18.67
CA PRO A 871 2.87 12.52 18.90
C PRO A 871 3.78 12.39 20.13
N LEU A 872 3.33 11.61 21.10
CA LEU A 872 4.04 11.35 22.36
C LEU A 872 4.29 9.86 22.53
N GLN A 873 5.45 9.51 23.08
CA GLN A 873 5.73 8.14 23.48
C GLN A 873 5.80 8.01 25.00
N PHE A 874 5.33 6.87 25.52
CA PHE A 874 5.61 6.49 26.89
C PHE A 874 7.13 6.42 27.15
N PRO A 875 7.57 6.58 28.42
CA PRO A 875 8.94 6.28 28.79
C PRO A 875 9.35 4.88 28.33
N GLU A 876 10.63 4.67 28.04
CA GLU A 876 11.12 3.37 27.57
C GLU A 876 10.74 2.25 28.55
N GLY A 877 10.05 1.22 28.04
CA GLY A 877 9.56 0.08 28.83
C GLY A 877 8.22 0.30 29.54
N GLU A 878 7.65 1.50 29.48
CA GLU A 878 6.32 1.82 30.02
C GLU A 878 5.23 1.77 28.94
N SER A 879 4.00 1.56 29.38
CA SER A 879 2.79 1.55 28.56
C SER A 879 1.58 2.01 29.38
N ALA A 880 0.42 2.17 28.73
CA ALA A 880 -0.83 2.42 29.45
C ALA A 880 -1.09 1.36 30.54
N ALA A 881 -0.80 0.08 30.24
CA ALA A 881 -1.01 -1.02 31.17
C ALA A 881 -0.04 -0.98 32.38
N SER A 882 1.26 -0.72 32.16
CA SER A 882 2.24 -0.67 33.27
C SER A 882 1.98 0.52 34.20
N LEU A 883 1.57 1.65 33.63
CA LEU A 883 1.18 2.86 34.36
C LEU A 883 -0.23 2.79 34.96
N LYS A 884 -0.96 1.69 34.71
CA LYS A 884 -2.34 1.46 35.18
C LYS A 884 -3.31 2.55 34.72
N LEU A 885 -3.14 3.04 33.50
CA LEU A 885 -4.05 3.94 32.82
C LEU A 885 -5.17 3.11 32.21
N ASP A 886 -6.40 3.30 32.68
CA ASP A 886 -7.58 2.57 32.20
C ASP A 886 -8.45 3.39 31.24
N GLY A 887 -8.06 4.64 30.97
CA GLY A 887 -8.72 5.56 30.07
C GLY A 887 -9.87 6.34 30.70
N THR A 888 -10.17 6.13 31.98
CA THR A 888 -11.16 6.94 32.72
C THR A 888 -10.61 8.28 33.20
N GLU A 889 -9.30 8.49 33.07
CA GLU A 889 -8.59 9.66 33.58
C GLU A 889 -8.83 10.93 32.76
N THR A 890 -8.52 12.08 33.37
CA THR A 890 -8.27 13.34 32.68
C THR A 890 -6.77 13.59 32.57
N PHE A 891 -6.31 14.12 31.44
CA PHE A 891 -4.89 14.33 31.13
C PHE A 891 -4.55 15.81 31.04
N ASP A 892 -3.53 16.22 31.79
CA ASP A 892 -2.83 17.49 31.64
C ASP A 892 -1.43 17.21 31.07
N ILE A 893 -1.04 17.90 30.00
CA ILE A 893 0.25 17.75 29.31
C ILE A 893 0.92 19.12 29.27
N THR A 894 2.04 19.24 29.98
CA THR A 894 2.73 20.51 30.21
C THR A 894 4.16 20.53 29.69
N GLY A 895 4.64 21.70 29.31
CA GLY A 895 5.97 21.91 28.71
C GLY A 895 5.97 21.98 27.18
N ILE A 896 4.78 21.90 26.55
CA ILE A 896 4.64 22.05 25.09
C ILE A 896 4.98 23.49 24.69
N GLU A 897 4.69 24.46 25.55
CA GLU A 897 4.95 25.90 25.34
C GLU A 897 6.42 26.24 25.06
N GLU A 898 7.38 25.37 25.41
CA GLU A 898 8.81 25.56 25.09
C GLU A 898 9.05 25.69 23.58
N LEU A 899 8.17 25.11 22.74
CA LEU A 899 8.20 25.27 21.29
C LEU A 899 8.14 26.72 20.84
N ASN A 900 7.49 27.60 21.60
CA ASN A 900 7.42 29.03 21.28
C ASN A 900 8.78 29.75 21.42
N GLU A 901 9.73 29.15 22.14
CA GLU A 901 11.07 29.69 22.35
C GLU A 901 12.09 29.21 21.28
N GLY A 902 11.61 28.52 20.24
CA GLY A 902 12.46 27.96 19.18
C GLY A 902 13.16 26.65 19.58
N ARG A 903 12.81 26.06 20.73
CA ARG A 903 13.36 24.80 21.21
C ARG A 903 12.30 23.70 21.18
N THR A 904 12.65 22.52 20.71
CA THR A 904 11.76 21.35 20.79
C THR A 904 12.08 20.60 22.09
N PRO A 905 11.14 20.51 23.04
CA PRO A 905 11.36 19.77 24.28
C PRO A 905 11.57 18.28 23.96
N SER A 906 12.56 17.63 24.57
CA SER A 906 12.78 16.18 24.39
C SER A 906 11.65 15.36 25.03
N THR A 907 11.06 15.89 26.10
CA THR A 907 9.98 15.25 26.85
C THR A 907 9.00 16.32 27.35
N VAL A 908 7.74 15.95 27.52
CA VAL A 908 6.70 16.76 28.17
C VAL A 908 6.15 16.04 29.38
N HIS A 909 5.74 16.79 30.40
CA HIS A 909 5.23 16.21 31.64
C HIS A 909 3.73 15.92 31.51
N VAL A 910 3.34 14.66 31.74
CA VAL A 910 1.96 14.19 31.67
C VAL A 910 1.45 13.87 33.08
N THR A 911 0.32 14.48 33.46
CA THR A 911 -0.42 14.15 34.67
C THR A 911 -1.78 13.57 34.29
N ALA A 912 -1.98 12.27 34.54
CA ALA A 912 -3.26 11.59 34.40
C ALA A 912 -3.96 11.52 35.77
N THR A 913 -5.13 12.14 35.90
CA THR A 913 -5.92 12.17 37.14
C THR A 913 -7.13 11.24 37.03
N LYS A 914 -7.18 10.23 37.89
CA LYS A 914 -8.28 9.27 37.99
C LYS A 914 -9.55 9.91 38.59
N PRO A 915 -10.75 9.36 38.37
CA PRO A 915 -11.99 9.86 38.98
C PRO A 915 -11.95 10.02 40.52
N GLY A 916 -11.12 9.22 41.21
CA GLY A 916 -10.88 9.32 42.66
C GLY A 916 -9.87 10.39 43.10
N GLY A 917 -9.27 11.13 42.16
CA GLY A 917 -8.24 12.15 42.41
C GLY A 917 -6.81 11.61 42.52
N GLU A 918 -6.61 10.29 42.43
CA GLU A 918 -5.29 9.69 42.31
C GLU A 918 -4.62 10.15 41.02
N LYS A 919 -3.33 10.52 41.11
CA LYS A 919 -2.55 11.00 39.97
C LYS A 919 -1.50 9.98 39.57
N VAL A 920 -1.36 9.78 38.26
CA VAL A 920 -0.26 9.07 37.63
C VAL A 920 0.52 10.10 36.83
N GLU A 921 1.81 10.23 37.10
CA GLU A 921 2.69 11.25 36.51
C GLU A 921 3.86 10.57 35.80
N PHE A 922 4.16 11.01 34.59
CA PHE A 922 5.28 10.50 33.79
C PHE A 922 5.73 11.54 32.75
N ASP A 923 6.98 11.44 32.30
CA ASP A 923 7.52 12.29 31.24
C ASP A 923 7.43 11.55 29.91
N ALA A 924 6.57 12.02 29.01
CA ALA A 924 6.39 11.41 27.68
C ALA A 924 7.42 11.98 26.71
N VAL A 925 8.04 11.13 25.89
CA VAL A 925 8.98 11.55 24.84
C VAL A 925 8.22 12.26 23.72
N VAL A 926 8.68 13.45 23.35
CA VAL A 926 8.09 14.21 22.24
C VAL A 926 8.67 13.69 20.93
N ARG A 927 7.81 13.25 20.01
CA ARG A 927 8.22 12.68 18.73
C ARG A 927 8.09 13.65 17.57
N ILE A 928 8.55 14.88 17.80
CA ILE A 928 8.90 15.87 16.78
C ILE A 928 10.40 15.72 16.56
N ASP A 929 10.78 15.04 15.48
CA ASP A 929 12.13 14.50 15.32
C ASP A 929 13.05 15.51 14.61
N THR A 930 12.48 16.53 13.97
CA THR A 930 13.25 17.53 13.22
C THR A 930 12.82 18.99 13.49
N PRO A 931 13.75 19.96 13.36
CA PRO A 931 13.44 21.39 13.32
C PRO A 931 12.29 21.77 12.37
N GLY A 932 12.26 21.21 11.16
CA GLY A 932 11.18 21.49 10.19
C GLY A 932 9.81 21.02 10.69
N GLU A 933 9.75 19.84 11.30
CA GLU A 933 8.52 19.35 11.93
C GLU A 933 8.06 20.24 13.10
N ALA A 934 9.01 20.78 13.88
CA ALA A 934 8.69 21.72 14.93
C ALA A 934 8.06 23.01 14.37
N ASP A 935 8.54 23.50 13.22
CA ASP A 935 7.92 24.63 12.53
C ASP A 935 6.51 24.33 12.01
N TYR A 936 6.27 23.12 11.50
CA TYR A 936 4.92 22.70 11.09
C TYR A 936 3.97 22.72 12.28
N TYR A 937 4.37 22.14 13.41
CA TYR A 937 3.54 22.11 14.62
C TYR A 937 3.26 23.52 15.17
N ARG A 938 4.27 24.41 15.23
CA ARG A 938 4.09 25.82 15.63
C ARG A 938 3.10 26.58 14.74
N ASN A 939 2.93 26.15 13.49
CA ASN A 939 2.01 26.76 12.55
C ASN A 939 0.60 26.15 12.60
N GLY A 940 0.36 25.15 13.46
CA GLY A 940 -0.89 24.39 13.51
C GLY A 940 -1.01 23.32 12.44
N GLY A 941 0.05 23.08 11.66
CA GLY A 941 0.11 22.12 10.57
C GLY A 941 1.00 22.57 9.42
N ILE A 942 1.37 21.62 8.55
CA ILE A 942 2.27 21.86 7.42
C ILE A 942 1.61 22.72 6.33
N LEU A 943 0.30 22.55 6.06
CA LEU A 943 -0.39 23.37 5.05
C LEU A 943 -0.49 24.83 5.49
N GLN A 944 -0.74 25.07 6.78
CA GLN A 944 -0.75 26.40 7.38
C GLN A 944 0.64 27.04 7.30
N TYR A 945 1.71 26.28 7.55
CA TYR A 945 3.09 26.73 7.38
C TYR A 945 3.39 27.15 5.93
N VAL A 946 3.09 26.27 4.96
CA VAL A 946 3.32 26.53 3.54
C VAL A 946 2.53 27.76 3.09
N LEU A 947 1.26 27.87 3.46
CA LEU A 947 0.40 29.00 3.14
C LEU A 947 0.99 30.32 3.67
N ARG A 948 1.40 30.38 4.94
CA ARG A 948 2.01 31.60 5.51
C ARG A 948 3.33 31.96 4.83
N ASN A 949 4.13 30.99 4.44
CA ASN A 949 5.37 31.23 3.71
C ASN A 949 5.13 31.79 2.31
N MET A 950 4.09 31.31 1.62
CA MET A 950 3.66 31.87 0.34
C MET A 950 3.28 33.35 0.47
N LEU A 951 2.54 33.72 1.52
CA LEU A 951 2.16 35.12 1.78
C LEU A 951 3.39 36.02 2.03
N LYS A 952 4.47 35.49 2.62
CA LYS A 952 5.72 36.21 2.86
C LYS A 952 6.57 36.37 1.59
N SER A 953 6.46 35.45 0.64
CA SER A 953 7.15 35.50 -0.64
C SER A 953 6.52 36.53 -1.59
N LYS A 954 7.04 37.77 -1.58
CA LYS A 954 6.60 38.82 -2.51
C LYS A 954 7.15 38.61 -3.93
#